data_AF-A0A9P8J2I5-F1
#
_entry.id   AF-A0A9P8J2I5-F1
#
_cell.length_a   1.000
_cell.length_b   1.000
_cell.length_c   1.000
_cell.angle_alpha   90.00
_cell.angle_beta   90.00
_cell.angle_gamma   90.00
#
_symmetry.space_group_name_H-M   'P 1'
#
loop_
_entity.id
_entity.type
_entity.pdbx_description
1 polymer ?
#
loop_
_entity_poly.entity_id
_entity_poly.type
_entity_poly.pdbx_seq_one_letter_code
_entity_poly.pdbx_strand_id
1 'polypeptide(L)'
;MHAKDEQWHNDVLGQKAADTIKALRFKHINATGFANLRCTLVPGCPLGVNPLDPTEQDIRNKDTRAFFAEIYMELFDVTREQIPRHIGNVCCAQFAVTRARISQRPRSDYERMLRWADQSREGDFAVGWVFEKVWDLIFGMDAINCPNYEQCRCDMYANGHASTEQHEQPQEDAVISTWCPGPQVPAPPQDGLISLADFGSNRDLIQQQVERLSAAVNIPSISYDDNEDVDIDPRWHAFVTLHEVLKTQFPKVHEKMTLEKVNSYGLLYTLPGSFQDLKPLVMMAHLDVVPVPDPSKWSHPPFEAYFDGQWLWGRGVVDCKSILVGVCSAMERLLEQDFKNKRTIILSFGFDEETGGFRGAKYLADHLKEKYGENSIEMIVDEGGGMVVEDGVTYAVPEVAEKGFLDIVLTLNTPGGHSSAPPKNTNIGIMSRLIAAMEDHPFNPHIDEHNPFWNYLKCEVENSPKTVEPWLREALEKKEDFADRLIESRGDKVRWWIQTSQSVDIINGGIKDNQLPEITRTIINYRVLPSDKIDGVLKTVADVLAPLANNYSIAVQGPGYAQIDRGFGVLNISSMNILQPAPITPTGPDVEIWNVFAGSIRQVFENTAEKLSAKKVIPVGAISAGNTDTAHYWALTRNIYRFSPLSEQTAKGPHTVDERVDMQAHLGGVKFYYELIRNMDSYTGSR
;
A
#
# COMPACT_ATOMS: atom_id res chain seq x y z
N MET A 1 -39.29 19.33 5.07
CA MET A 1 -39.12 19.05 3.62
C MET A 1 -39.07 20.37 2.88
N HIS A 2 -38.14 20.55 1.95
CA HIS A 2 -38.08 21.79 1.17
C HIS A 2 -39.27 21.92 0.21
N ALA A 3 -39.61 23.14 -0.16
CA ALA A 3 -40.81 23.43 -0.94
C ALA A 3 -40.67 23.19 -2.46
N LYS A 4 -39.45 23.07 -3.02
CA LYS A 4 -39.29 22.77 -4.47
C LYS A 4 -39.33 21.27 -4.71
N ASP A 5 -39.84 20.88 -5.87
CA ASP A 5 -40.02 19.49 -6.30
C ASP A 5 -38.70 18.70 -6.33
N GLU A 6 -37.62 19.33 -6.82
CA GLU A 6 -36.26 18.76 -6.84
C GLU A 6 -35.36 19.41 -5.78
N GLN A 7 -34.66 18.57 -5.02
CA GLN A 7 -33.75 18.98 -3.95
C GLN A 7 -32.55 18.05 -3.87
N TRP A 8 -31.38 18.64 -3.67
CA TRP A 8 -30.14 17.89 -3.47
C TRP A 8 -30.13 17.11 -2.14
N HIS A 9 -30.98 17.48 -1.18
CA HIS A 9 -31.15 16.78 0.09
C HIS A 9 -31.87 15.43 -0.03
N ASN A 10 -32.42 15.10 -1.20
CA ASN A 10 -32.97 13.79 -1.51
C ASN A 10 -31.88 12.96 -2.22
N ASP A 11 -31.29 12.02 -1.50
CA ASP A 11 -30.15 11.21 -1.93
C ASP A 11 -30.54 9.79 -2.34
N VAL A 12 -31.70 9.32 -1.91
CA VAL A 12 -32.24 8.00 -2.25
C VAL A 12 -33.39 8.16 -3.27
N LEU A 13 -33.25 7.46 -4.40
CA LEU A 13 -34.20 7.43 -5.54
C LEU A 13 -34.29 8.75 -6.34
N GLY A 14 -33.25 9.57 -6.31
CA GLY A 14 -33.14 10.81 -7.10
C GLY A 14 -33.56 12.07 -6.34
N GLN A 15 -33.56 13.21 -7.02
CA GLN A 15 -33.75 14.52 -6.39
C GLN A 15 -35.22 14.88 -6.11
N LYS A 16 -36.19 14.13 -6.66
CA LYS A 16 -37.61 14.46 -6.55
C LYS A 16 -38.21 14.02 -5.22
N ALA A 17 -38.75 14.98 -4.47
CA ALA A 17 -39.33 14.71 -3.15
C ALA A 17 -40.51 13.72 -3.21
N ALA A 18 -41.28 13.76 -4.30
CA ALA A 18 -42.40 12.84 -4.51
C ALA A 18 -41.98 11.37 -4.59
N ASP A 19 -40.81 11.07 -5.15
CA ASP A 19 -40.32 9.70 -5.29
C ASP A 19 -39.80 9.18 -3.96
N THR A 20 -39.06 10.02 -3.22
CA THR A 20 -38.64 9.72 -1.84
C THR A 20 -39.85 9.41 -0.96
N ILE A 21 -40.90 10.25 -0.96
CA ILE A 21 -42.09 10.04 -0.13
C ILE A 21 -42.83 8.74 -0.49
N LYS A 22 -43.02 8.46 -1.80
CA LYS A 22 -43.73 7.26 -2.26
C LYS A 22 -43.03 5.97 -1.84
N ALA A 23 -41.70 6.00 -1.73
CA ALA A 23 -40.90 4.84 -1.37
C ALA A 23 -40.75 4.64 0.15
N LEU A 24 -41.24 5.57 0.99
CA LEU A 24 -41.05 5.48 2.43
C LEU A 24 -41.74 4.26 3.05
N ARG A 25 -40.95 3.47 3.77
CA ARG A 25 -41.42 2.32 4.55
C ARG A 25 -41.89 2.78 5.92
N PHE A 26 -43.19 3.05 6.05
CA PHE A 26 -43.82 3.41 7.32
C PHE A 26 -43.57 2.41 8.46
N LYS A 27 -43.28 1.13 8.15
CA LYS A 27 -42.95 0.12 9.17
C LYS A 27 -41.71 0.51 9.99
N HIS A 28 -40.65 0.99 9.34
CA HIS A 28 -39.44 1.42 10.05
C HIS A 28 -39.72 2.68 10.88
N ILE A 29 -40.37 3.69 10.28
CA ILE A 29 -40.74 4.94 10.98
C ILE A 29 -41.65 4.66 12.18
N ASN A 30 -42.58 3.72 12.09
CA ASN A 30 -43.43 3.31 13.21
C ASN A 30 -42.64 2.58 14.31
N ALA A 31 -41.59 1.82 13.96
CA ALA A 31 -40.76 1.09 14.91
C ALA A 31 -39.79 2.02 15.65
N THR A 32 -39.12 2.93 14.93
CA THR A 32 -38.13 3.85 15.50
C THR A 32 -38.75 5.14 16.03
N GLY A 33 -39.93 5.52 15.55
CA GLY A 33 -40.66 6.72 15.93
C GLY A 33 -40.19 8.00 15.25
N PHE A 34 -38.95 8.03 14.74
CA PHE A 34 -38.32 9.12 14.00
C PHE A 34 -37.34 8.55 12.97
N ALA A 35 -37.26 9.16 11.78
CA ALA A 35 -36.24 8.85 10.80
C ALA A 35 -35.91 10.07 9.95
N ASN A 36 -34.62 10.32 9.73
CA ASN A 36 -34.17 11.28 8.74
C ASN A 36 -34.45 10.73 7.33
N LEU A 37 -34.95 11.57 6.43
CA LEU A 37 -35.24 11.12 5.05
C LEU A 37 -33.96 11.00 4.21
N ARG A 38 -32.85 11.58 4.68
CA ARG A 38 -31.55 11.48 4.04
C ARG A 38 -30.75 10.35 4.70
N CYS A 39 -30.03 9.57 3.90
CA CYS A 39 -29.15 8.50 4.42
C CYS A 39 -27.65 8.87 4.36
N THR A 40 -27.29 9.89 3.57
CA THR A 40 -25.92 10.39 3.39
C THR A 40 -25.38 11.01 4.67
N LEU A 41 -24.23 10.54 5.11
CA LEU A 41 -23.65 10.91 6.40
C LEU A 41 -22.99 12.29 6.41
N VAL A 42 -22.55 12.79 5.25
CA VAL A 42 -21.88 14.09 5.13
C VAL A 42 -22.91 15.20 4.90
N PRO A 43 -22.85 16.36 5.60
CA PRO A 43 -21.77 16.82 6.50
C PRO A 43 -22.02 16.63 8.01
N GLY A 44 -22.90 15.74 8.45
CA GLY A 44 -23.37 15.72 9.85
C GLY A 44 -22.89 14.58 10.75
N CYS A 45 -22.37 13.50 10.15
CA CYS A 45 -21.96 12.29 10.83
C CYS A 45 -20.47 11.96 10.55
N PRO A 46 -19.74 11.29 11.48
CA PRO A 46 -20.21 10.85 12.81
C PRO A 46 -20.23 11.98 13.86
N LEU A 47 -19.58 13.11 13.58
CA LEU A 47 -19.49 14.27 14.46
C LEU A 47 -19.90 15.52 13.67
N GLY A 48 -21.02 16.14 14.06
CA GLY A 48 -21.56 17.33 13.40
C GLY A 48 -21.26 18.62 14.15
N VAL A 49 -21.27 18.60 15.49
CA VAL A 49 -20.92 19.73 16.35
C VAL A 49 -20.37 19.24 17.70
N ASN A 50 -19.43 20.01 18.27
CA ASN A 50 -18.88 19.82 19.62
C ASN A 50 -19.35 20.97 20.52
N PRO A 51 -20.51 20.84 21.22
CA PRO A 51 -21.12 21.97 21.94
C PRO A 51 -20.22 22.64 22.97
N LEU A 52 -19.36 21.86 23.64
CA LEU A 52 -18.51 22.31 24.74
C LEU A 52 -17.09 22.69 24.32
N ASP A 53 -16.73 22.50 23.06
CA ASP A 53 -15.37 22.69 22.55
C ASP A 53 -15.38 23.45 21.20
N PRO A 54 -15.77 24.75 21.21
CA PRO A 54 -15.76 25.56 20.01
C PRO A 54 -14.33 25.93 19.59
N THR A 55 -14.06 25.97 18.28
CA THR A 55 -12.73 26.35 17.80
C THR A 55 -12.45 27.84 18.05
N GLU A 56 -11.18 28.22 18.19
CA GLU A 56 -10.83 29.64 18.34
C GLU A 56 -11.31 30.49 17.16
N GLN A 57 -11.41 29.90 15.96
CA GLN A 57 -11.90 30.59 14.78
C GLN A 57 -13.40 30.88 14.88
N ASP A 58 -14.19 29.93 15.39
CA ASP A 58 -15.63 30.13 15.63
C ASP A 58 -15.85 31.24 16.67
N ILE A 59 -15.05 31.25 17.74
CA ILE A 59 -15.09 32.28 18.79
C ILE A 59 -14.76 33.66 18.20
N ARG A 60 -13.67 33.78 17.44
CA ARG A 60 -13.25 35.05 16.81
C ARG A 60 -14.30 35.60 15.84
N ASN A 61 -14.94 34.72 15.09
CA ASN A 61 -15.93 35.10 14.09
C ASN A 61 -17.32 35.33 14.67
N LYS A 62 -17.52 35.09 15.97
CA LYS A 62 -18.83 35.08 16.64
C LYS A 62 -19.82 34.18 15.89
N ASP A 63 -19.34 33.03 15.43
CA ASP A 63 -20.16 32.04 14.73
C ASP A 63 -21.12 31.38 15.72
N THR A 64 -22.32 31.03 15.28
CA THR A 64 -23.34 30.33 16.10
C THR A 64 -22.78 29.05 16.75
N ARG A 65 -21.79 28.39 16.13
CA ARG A 65 -21.03 27.26 16.70
C ARG A 65 -20.35 27.58 18.02
N ALA A 66 -19.85 28.81 18.20
CA ALA A 66 -19.18 29.24 19.41
C ALA A 66 -20.12 29.32 20.63
N PHE A 67 -21.41 29.57 20.38
CA PHE A 67 -22.43 29.74 21.41
C PHE A 67 -23.36 28.53 21.54
N PHE A 68 -23.02 27.41 20.88
CA PHE A 68 -23.91 26.26 20.78
C PHE A 68 -24.27 25.64 22.14
N ALA A 69 -23.37 25.66 23.11
CA ALA A 69 -23.67 25.21 24.47
C ALA A 69 -24.80 26.02 25.12
N GLU A 70 -24.77 27.34 25.01
CA GLU A 70 -25.79 28.24 25.59
C GLU A 70 -27.13 28.03 24.89
N ILE A 71 -27.10 27.95 23.56
CA ILE A 71 -28.27 27.63 22.73
C ILE A 71 -28.88 26.29 23.14
N TYR A 72 -28.06 25.26 23.36
CA TYR A 72 -28.53 23.94 23.78
C TYR A 72 -29.24 23.99 25.14
N MET A 73 -28.67 24.72 26.11
CA MET A 73 -29.27 24.91 27.43
C MET A 73 -30.64 25.59 27.33
N GLU A 74 -30.76 26.64 26.50
CA GLU A 74 -32.02 27.34 26.30
C GLU A 74 -33.09 26.47 25.60
N LEU A 75 -32.68 25.73 24.55
CA LEU A 75 -33.61 24.88 23.80
C LEU A 75 -34.15 23.73 24.65
N PHE A 76 -33.28 23.06 25.41
CA PHE A 76 -33.63 21.85 26.15
C PHE A 76 -33.94 22.07 27.64
N ASP A 77 -33.77 23.30 28.16
CA ASP A 77 -33.94 23.64 29.58
C ASP A 77 -33.10 22.74 30.50
N VAL A 78 -31.79 22.67 30.18
CA VAL A 78 -30.82 21.81 30.86
C VAL A 78 -29.63 22.61 31.37
N THR A 79 -28.95 22.04 32.36
CA THR A 79 -27.67 22.55 32.87
C THR A 79 -26.51 22.23 31.93
N ARG A 80 -25.38 22.92 32.08
CA ARG A 80 -24.20 22.74 31.22
C ARG A 80 -23.63 21.32 31.30
N GLU A 81 -23.74 20.69 32.46
CA GLU A 81 -23.26 19.33 32.73
C GLU A 81 -24.07 18.25 31.99
N GLN A 82 -25.30 18.59 31.56
CA GLN A 82 -26.19 17.69 30.82
C GLN A 82 -26.03 17.80 29.30
N ILE A 83 -25.16 18.70 28.82
CA ILE A 83 -24.90 18.87 27.39
C ILE A 83 -24.02 17.71 26.88
N PRO A 84 -24.42 17.00 25.81
CA PRO A 84 -23.57 16.01 25.18
C PRO A 84 -22.25 16.62 24.69
N ARG A 85 -21.13 15.93 24.91
CA ARG A 85 -19.81 16.39 24.41
C ARG A 85 -19.76 16.45 22.89
N HIS A 86 -20.45 15.53 22.23
CA HIS A 86 -20.49 15.37 20.79
C HIS A 86 -21.92 15.19 20.33
N ILE A 87 -22.28 15.88 19.25
CA ILE A 87 -23.56 15.68 18.56
C ILE A 87 -23.25 15.33 17.12
N GLY A 88 -23.83 14.24 16.63
CA GLY A 88 -23.67 13.74 15.27
C GLY A 88 -24.98 13.17 14.75
N ASN A 89 -25.47 13.71 13.65
CA ASN A 89 -26.70 13.25 13.02
C ASN A 89 -26.66 13.59 11.53
N VAL A 90 -27.46 12.90 10.72
CA VAL A 90 -27.54 13.20 9.29
C VAL A 90 -28.04 14.65 9.10
N CYS A 91 -27.22 15.49 8.46
CA CYS A 91 -27.53 16.91 8.28
C CYS A 91 -28.68 17.07 7.26
N CYS A 92 -29.89 17.31 7.75
CA CYS A 92 -31.08 17.54 6.93
C CYS A 92 -32.26 18.05 7.79
N ALA A 93 -33.06 18.99 7.27
CA ALA A 93 -34.36 19.39 7.84
C ALA A 93 -35.55 18.59 7.25
N GLN A 94 -35.30 17.40 6.72
CA GLN A 94 -36.30 16.50 6.13
C GLN A 94 -36.32 15.19 6.91
N PHE A 95 -37.40 14.96 7.66
CA PHE A 95 -37.57 13.78 8.50
C PHE A 95 -39.03 13.33 8.51
N ALA A 96 -39.25 12.08 8.87
CA ALA A 96 -40.56 11.53 9.22
C ALA A 96 -40.59 11.24 10.72
N VAL A 97 -41.71 11.56 11.37
CA VAL A 97 -41.89 11.36 12.81
C VAL A 97 -43.31 10.92 13.10
N THR A 98 -43.45 9.99 14.05
CA THR A 98 -44.76 9.48 14.47
C THR A 98 -45.44 10.42 15.45
N ARG A 99 -46.78 10.42 15.49
CA ARG A 99 -47.55 11.14 16.51
C ARG A 99 -47.16 10.72 17.93
N ALA A 100 -46.90 9.43 18.14
CA ALA A 100 -46.47 8.90 19.42
C ALA A 100 -45.15 9.54 19.86
N ARG A 101 -44.18 9.65 18.95
CA ARG A 101 -42.89 10.27 19.24
C ARG A 101 -43.00 11.76 19.55
N ILE A 102 -43.80 12.51 18.78
CA ILE A 102 -44.09 13.93 19.07
C ILE A 102 -44.68 14.09 20.47
N SER A 103 -45.59 13.19 20.87
CA SER A 103 -46.32 13.29 22.15
C SER A 103 -45.46 12.93 23.37
N GLN A 104 -44.26 12.36 23.18
CA GLN A 104 -43.34 12.05 24.29
C GLN A 104 -42.69 13.31 24.87
N ARG A 105 -42.57 14.38 24.09
CA ARG A 105 -42.04 15.67 24.56
C ARG A 105 -43.20 16.60 24.93
N PRO A 106 -43.17 17.27 26.10
CA PRO A 106 -44.25 18.14 26.52
C PRO A 106 -44.39 19.34 25.56
N ARG A 107 -45.65 19.78 25.35
CA ARG A 107 -45.97 20.93 24.49
C ARG A 107 -45.18 22.20 24.85
N SER A 108 -44.91 22.41 26.14
CA SER A 108 -44.14 23.56 26.63
C SER A 108 -42.72 23.62 26.08
N ASP A 109 -42.09 22.47 25.77
CA ASP A 109 -40.75 22.43 25.16
C ASP A 109 -40.81 22.92 23.72
N TYR A 110 -41.79 22.46 22.95
CA TYR A 110 -41.99 22.93 21.57
C TYR A 110 -42.30 24.42 21.52
N GLU A 111 -43.12 24.93 22.45
CA GLU A 111 -43.39 26.37 22.57
C GLU A 111 -42.13 27.16 22.96
N ARG A 112 -41.25 26.61 23.80
CA ARG A 112 -39.95 27.21 24.13
C ARG A 112 -39.03 27.25 22.92
N MET A 113 -38.85 26.14 22.20
CA MET A 113 -38.03 26.07 20.98
C MET A 113 -38.56 27.01 19.89
N LEU A 114 -39.90 27.11 19.74
CA LEU A 114 -40.53 28.03 18.81
C LEU A 114 -40.30 29.50 19.21
N ARG A 115 -40.46 29.84 20.49
CA ARG A 115 -40.15 31.19 20.99
C ARG A 115 -38.67 31.52 20.79
N TRP A 116 -37.78 30.57 21.03
CA TRP A 116 -36.35 30.76 20.77
C TRP A 116 -36.09 31.06 19.29
N ALA A 117 -36.66 30.27 18.38
CA ALA A 117 -36.49 30.48 16.94
C ALA A 117 -37.05 31.85 16.47
N ASP A 118 -38.19 32.29 17.03
CA ASP A 118 -38.85 33.56 16.70
C ASP A 118 -38.11 34.79 17.28
N GLN A 119 -37.52 34.64 18.47
CA GLN A 119 -36.85 35.72 19.20
C GLN A 119 -35.33 35.73 19.05
N SER A 120 -34.76 34.71 18.37
CA SER A 120 -33.33 34.57 18.20
C SER A 120 -32.77 35.80 17.48
N ARG A 121 -31.61 36.26 17.97
CA ARG A 121 -30.84 37.31 17.30
C ARG A 121 -29.93 36.75 16.21
N GLU A 122 -29.87 35.42 16.09
CA GLU A 122 -29.21 34.70 15.01
C GLU A 122 -30.04 34.84 13.72
N GLY A 123 -29.39 34.99 12.56
CA GLY A 123 -30.13 35.06 11.29
C GLY A 123 -30.81 33.73 10.92
N ASP A 124 -31.79 33.78 10.00
CA ASP A 124 -32.58 32.60 9.56
C ASP A 124 -31.73 31.38 9.22
N PHE A 125 -30.56 31.60 8.61
CA PHE A 125 -29.61 30.53 8.29
C PHE A 125 -29.09 29.82 9.54
N ALA A 126 -28.67 30.58 10.54
CA ALA A 126 -28.12 30.05 11.79
C ALA A 126 -29.19 29.33 12.60
N VAL A 127 -30.42 29.88 12.67
CA VAL A 127 -31.56 29.20 13.29
C VAL A 127 -31.82 27.86 12.58
N GLY A 128 -31.89 27.85 11.25
CA GLY A 128 -32.06 26.62 10.47
C GLY A 128 -30.95 25.59 10.74
N TRP A 129 -29.69 26.04 10.74
CA TRP A 129 -28.54 25.19 10.99
C TRP A 129 -28.58 24.55 12.39
N VAL A 130 -28.95 25.32 13.43
CA VAL A 130 -29.08 24.79 14.80
C VAL A 130 -30.09 23.64 14.83
N PHE A 131 -31.28 23.84 14.26
CA PHE A 131 -32.31 22.81 14.23
C PHE A 131 -31.89 21.58 13.43
N GLU A 132 -31.16 21.74 12.32
CA GLU A 132 -30.60 20.59 11.58
C GLU A 132 -29.67 19.72 12.44
N LYS A 133 -28.98 20.28 13.43
CA LYS A 133 -28.11 19.52 14.35
C LYS A 133 -28.86 18.86 15.50
N VAL A 134 -30.10 19.25 15.78
CA VAL A 134 -30.81 18.79 16.98
C VAL A 134 -32.17 18.14 16.72
N TRP A 135 -32.62 17.98 15.47
CA TRP A 135 -33.91 17.31 15.19
C TRP A 135 -34.01 15.92 15.83
N ASP A 136 -32.97 15.11 15.68
CA ASP A 136 -32.85 13.79 16.28
C ASP A 136 -33.03 13.84 17.81
N LEU A 137 -32.38 14.81 18.48
CA LEU A 137 -32.47 15.04 19.92
C LEU A 137 -33.85 15.55 20.37
N ILE A 138 -34.46 16.44 19.58
CA ILE A 138 -35.83 16.92 19.82
C ILE A 138 -36.79 15.73 19.84
N PHE A 139 -36.58 14.75 18.97
CA PHE A 139 -37.39 13.52 18.90
C PHE A 139 -36.78 12.33 19.65
N GLY A 140 -35.90 12.58 20.62
CA GLY A 140 -35.49 11.59 21.63
C GLY A 140 -34.58 10.49 21.10
N MET A 141 -33.85 10.74 20.03
CA MET A 141 -32.74 9.91 19.59
C MET A 141 -31.47 10.24 20.39
N ASP A 142 -30.48 9.36 20.33
CA ASP A 142 -29.17 9.58 20.97
C ASP A 142 -28.42 10.77 20.35
N ALA A 143 -27.50 11.36 21.11
CA ALA A 143 -26.70 12.49 20.65
C ALA A 143 -25.83 12.18 19.42
N ILE A 144 -25.46 10.91 19.23
CA ILE A 144 -24.85 10.41 18.00
C ILE A 144 -25.83 9.41 17.39
N ASN A 145 -26.56 9.85 16.35
CA ASN A 145 -27.48 9.04 15.58
C ASN A 145 -27.05 9.01 14.11
N CYS A 146 -26.11 8.12 13.79
CA CYS A 146 -25.46 8.02 12.48
C CYS A 146 -25.63 6.60 11.90
N PRO A 147 -26.83 6.24 11.42
CA PRO A 147 -27.10 4.91 10.87
C PRO A 147 -26.26 4.66 9.61
N ASN A 148 -25.83 3.43 9.37
CA ASN A 148 -25.13 3.08 8.13
C ASN A 148 -25.99 3.45 6.90
N TYR A 149 -25.39 4.04 5.86
CA TYR A 149 -26.10 4.47 4.65
C TYR A 149 -26.97 3.36 4.04
N GLU A 150 -26.43 2.15 3.92
CA GLU A 150 -27.15 1.01 3.32
C GLU A 150 -28.26 0.49 4.23
N GLN A 151 -28.01 0.47 5.55
CA GLN A 151 -29.05 0.12 6.53
C GLN A 151 -30.20 1.11 6.46
N CYS A 152 -29.90 2.42 6.48
CA CYS A 152 -30.89 3.49 6.32
C CYS A 152 -31.66 3.33 5.01
N ARG A 153 -30.98 3.07 3.89
CA ARG A 153 -31.61 2.86 2.59
C ARG A 153 -32.56 1.66 2.60
N CYS A 154 -32.12 0.53 3.14
CA CYS A 154 -32.92 -0.70 3.21
C CYS A 154 -34.15 -0.54 4.12
N ASP A 155 -33.93 0.06 5.28
CA ASP A 155 -34.96 0.28 6.29
C ASP A 155 -36.02 1.28 5.82
N MET A 156 -35.59 2.35 5.15
CA MET A 156 -36.47 3.44 4.75
C MET A 156 -37.09 3.25 3.36
N TYR A 157 -36.43 2.55 2.43
CA TYR A 157 -36.77 2.60 1.00
C TYR A 157 -36.79 1.26 0.23
N ALA A 158 -36.28 0.14 0.76
CA ALA A 158 -36.17 -1.10 -0.05
C ALA A 158 -37.48 -1.90 -0.21
N ASN A 159 -37.75 -2.32 -1.45
CA ASN A 159 -38.60 -3.47 -1.78
C ASN A 159 -37.82 -4.77 -1.48
N GLY A 160 -38.50 -5.79 -0.93
CA GLY A 160 -37.93 -6.99 -0.27
C GLY A 160 -36.76 -7.69 -0.99
N HIS A 161 -35.82 -8.32 -0.27
CA HIS A 161 -36.05 -9.58 0.45
C HIS A 161 -35.24 -9.71 1.75
N ALA A 162 -35.93 -10.08 2.82
CA ALA A 162 -35.35 -10.73 3.99
C ALA A 162 -35.97 -12.13 4.07
N SER A 163 -35.15 -13.18 4.24
CA SER A 163 -35.64 -14.48 4.70
C SER A 163 -34.54 -15.27 5.40
N THR A 164 -34.75 -15.48 6.69
CA THR A 164 -34.20 -16.57 7.50
C THR A 164 -34.94 -17.87 7.24
N GLU A 165 -34.22 -18.99 7.38
CA GLU A 165 -34.66 -20.41 7.50
C GLU A 165 -34.97 -21.24 6.24
N GLN A 166 -33.98 -22.09 5.93
CA GLN A 166 -34.05 -23.49 5.49
C GLN A 166 -35.31 -23.98 4.73
N HIS A 167 -35.22 -24.01 3.40
CA HIS A 167 -35.64 -25.17 2.58
C HIS A 167 -34.94 -25.11 1.21
N GLU A 168 -34.63 -26.29 0.69
CA GLU A 168 -33.80 -26.58 -0.48
C GLU A 168 -34.12 -25.70 -1.71
N GLN A 169 -33.10 -25.05 -2.26
CA GLN A 169 -33.17 -24.25 -3.48
C GLN A 169 -33.24 -25.14 -4.73
N PRO A 170 -34.09 -24.84 -5.72
CA PRO A 170 -33.72 -25.01 -7.12
C PRO A 170 -32.84 -23.82 -7.52
N GLN A 171 -31.61 -24.11 -7.93
CA GLN A 171 -30.67 -23.16 -8.54
C GLN A 171 -31.34 -22.34 -9.65
N GLU A 172 -31.34 -21.03 -9.50
CA GLU A 172 -31.15 -20.12 -10.63
C GLU A 172 -29.70 -19.66 -10.57
N ASP A 173 -28.95 -20.02 -11.61
CA ASP A 173 -27.51 -19.91 -11.72
C ASP A 173 -27.04 -18.45 -11.60
N ALA A 174 -26.68 -18.05 -10.38
CA ALA A 174 -25.60 -17.10 -10.22
C ALA A 174 -24.37 -17.76 -10.86
N VAL A 175 -23.81 -17.14 -11.89
CA VAL A 175 -22.45 -17.48 -12.33
C VAL A 175 -21.58 -17.31 -11.10
N ILE A 176 -21.21 -18.42 -10.47
CA ILE A 176 -20.17 -18.46 -9.45
C ILE A 176 -18.93 -17.96 -10.19
N SER A 177 -18.56 -16.70 -9.97
CA SER A 177 -17.32 -16.14 -10.51
C SER A 177 -16.16 -17.05 -10.10
N THR A 178 -15.53 -17.70 -11.08
CA THR A 178 -14.47 -18.69 -10.86
C THR A 178 -13.08 -18.08 -10.74
N TRP A 179 -12.89 -16.82 -11.14
CA TRP A 179 -11.56 -16.25 -11.36
C TRP A 179 -10.88 -15.68 -10.13
N CYS A 180 -11.63 -15.35 -9.08
CA CYS A 180 -11.07 -14.76 -7.86
C CYS A 180 -11.86 -15.22 -6.61
N PRO A 181 -11.82 -16.52 -6.24
CA PRO A 181 -12.69 -17.08 -5.20
C PRO A 181 -12.45 -16.52 -3.79
N GLY A 182 -11.40 -15.72 -3.57
CA GLY A 182 -11.05 -15.14 -2.27
C GLY A 182 -10.52 -16.20 -1.29
N PRO A 183 -9.28 -16.07 -0.78
CA PRO A 183 -8.75 -17.04 0.18
C PRO A 183 -9.61 -17.05 1.45
N GLN A 184 -9.85 -18.21 2.05
CA GLN A 184 -10.64 -18.29 3.27
C GLN A 184 -9.99 -17.48 4.39
N VAL A 185 -10.81 -16.77 5.17
CA VAL A 185 -10.33 -16.08 6.37
C VAL A 185 -10.01 -17.15 7.43
N PRO A 186 -8.76 -17.25 7.92
CA PRO A 186 -8.40 -18.20 8.95
C PRO A 186 -9.26 -17.97 10.20
N ALA A 187 -9.66 -19.05 10.85
CA ALA A 187 -10.26 -18.92 12.18
C ALA A 187 -9.19 -18.36 13.13
N PRO A 188 -9.52 -17.35 13.99
CA PRO A 188 -8.57 -16.84 14.96
C PRO A 188 -7.97 -17.96 15.80
N PRO A 189 -6.64 -18.02 15.96
CA PRO A 189 -6.00 -19.04 16.77
C PRO A 189 -6.52 -19.02 18.22
N GLN A 190 -6.91 -20.19 18.75
CA GLN A 190 -7.32 -20.35 20.15
C GLN A 190 -6.10 -20.54 21.06
N ASP A 191 -5.18 -19.58 21.02
CA ASP A 191 -3.87 -19.61 21.70
C ASP A 191 -3.88 -18.86 23.05
N GLY A 192 -4.98 -18.20 23.41
CA GLY A 192 -5.12 -17.41 24.63
C GLY A 192 -4.43 -16.05 24.58
N LEU A 193 -3.91 -15.65 23.42
CA LEU A 193 -3.33 -14.33 23.20
C LEU A 193 -4.43 -13.29 22.89
N ILE A 194 -4.08 -12.01 23.02
CA ILE A 194 -4.94 -10.88 22.72
C ILE A 194 -5.50 -11.01 21.29
N SER A 195 -6.82 -10.88 21.16
CA SER A 195 -7.49 -10.94 19.86
C SER A 195 -7.30 -9.63 19.08
N LEU A 196 -7.49 -9.62 17.76
CA LEU A 196 -7.51 -8.39 16.97
C LEU A 196 -8.50 -7.33 17.49
N ALA A 197 -9.65 -7.77 18.01
CA ALA A 197 -10.65 -6.88 18.58
C ALA A 197 -10.13 -6.17 19.84
N ASP A 198 -9.33 -6.88 20.63
CA ASP A 198 -8.71 -6.39 21.87
C ASP A 198 -7.33 -5.76 21.63
N PHE A 199 -6.76 -5.93 20.43
CA PHE A 199 -5.48 -5.34 20.03
C PHE A 199 -5.54 -3.81 20.05
N GLY A 200 -6.74 -3.26 19.84
CA GLY A 200 -7.07 -1.84 20.03
C GLY A 200 -6.60 -0.93 18.89
N SER A 201 -7.17 0.28 18.88
CA SER A 201 -6.71 1.46 18.13
C SER A 201 -6.54 2.67 19.08
N ASN A 202 -6.33 2.39 20.37
CA ASN A 202 -6.25 3.45 21.38
C ASN A 202 -5.07 4.38 21.08
N ARG A 203 -5.27 5.68 21.35
CA ARG A 203 -4.29 6.76 21.23
C ARG A 203 -2.93 6.38 21.82
N ASP A 204 -2.91 5.65 22.93
CA ASP A 204 -1.67 5.23 23.60
C ASP A 204 -0.83 4.26 22.76
N LEU A 205 -1.47 3.33 22.02
CA LEU A 205 -0.75 2.39 21.15
C LEU A 205 -0.16 3.11 19.93
N ILE A 206 -0.92 4.04 19.35
CA ILE A 206 -0.45 4.87 18.25
C ILE A 206 0.73 5.72 18.71
N GLN A 207 0.62 6.34 19.89
CA GLN A 207 1.71 7.13 20.46
C GLN A 207 2.96 6.28 20.71
N GLN A 208 2.80 5.05 21.20
CA GLN A 208 3.91 4.11 21.34
C GLN A 208 4.55 3.76 19.98
N GLN A 209 3.74 3.55 18.94
CA GLN A 209 4.29 3.30 17.60
C GLN A 209 4.99 4.53 17.02
N VAL A 210 4.46 5.74 17.26
CA VAL A 210 5.11 7.00 16.90
C VAL A 210 6.48 7.07 17.57
N GLU A 211 6.57 6.79 18.87
CA GLU A 211 7.84 6.82 19.61
C GLU A 211 8.85 5.81 19.06
N ARG A 212 8.43 4.56 18.82
CA ARG A 212 9.29 3.50 18.28
C ARG A 212 9.80 3.83 16.89
N LEU A 213 8.90 4.23 15.98
CA LEU A 213 9.26 4.56 14.60
C LEU A 213 10.11 5.83 14.54
N SER A 214 9.77 6.85 15.33
CA SER A 214 10.56 8.08 15.40
C SER A 214 11.98 7.81 15.88
N ALA A 215 12.15 6.95 16.88
CA ALA A 215 13.48 6.61 17.39
C ALA A 215 14.36 5.96 16.30
N ALA A 216 13.79 5.10 15.46
CA ALA A 216 14.53 4.50 14.34
C ALA A 216 14.80 5.50 13.21
N VAL A 217 13.82 6.35 12.87
CA VAL A 217 13.90 7.35 11.80
C VAL A 217 14.92 8.45 12.11
N ASN A 218 15.07 8.81 13.38
CA ASN A 218 16.08 9.80 13.83
C ASN A 218 17.53 9.35 13.59
N ILE A 219 17.77 8.08 13.25
CA ILE A 219 19.10 7.57 12.92
C ILE A 219 19.31 7.62 11.40
N PRO A 220 20.27 8.42 10.88
CA PRO A 220 20.56 8.50 9.45
C PRO A 220 21.41 7.30 9.00
N SER A 221 20.79 6.12 8.95
CA SER A 221 21.37 4.86 8.46
C SER A 221 21.47 4.83 6.93
N ILE A 222 22.20 5.77 6.34
CA ILE A 222 22.22 5.99 4.89
C ILE A 222 23.20 5.05 4.19
N SER A 223 22.75 4.36 3.15
CA SER A 223 23.60 3.63 2.20
C SER A 223 23.86 4.46 0.93
N TYR A 224 25.02 4.26 0.33
CA TYR A 224 25.52 4.94 -0.87
C TYR A 224 26.11 3.90 -1.83
N ASP A 225 25.92 4.10 -3.13
CA ASP A 225 26.51 3.24 -4.18
C ASP A 225 28.04 3.12 -4.09
N ASP A 226 28.70 4.12 -3.49
CA ASP A 226 30.15 4.18 -3.29
C ASP A 226 30.61 3.73 -1.91
N ASN A 227 29.74 3.11 -1.10
CA ASN A 227 30.17 2.52 0.17
C ASN A 227 31.24 1.45 -0.06
N GLU A 228 32.37 1.58 0.66
CA GLU A 228 33.37 0.53 0.75
C GLU A 228 32.91 -0.57 1.73
N ASP A 229 33.73 -1.60 1.92
CA ASP A 229 33.41 -2.69 2.83
C ASP A 229 33.24 -2.24 4.29
N VAL A 230 32.48 -3.04 5.04
CA VAL A 230 31.99 -2.74 6.40
C VAL A 230 33.08 -2.42 7.43
N ASP A 231 34.29 -2.93 7.21
CA ASP A 231 35.43 -2.74 8.10
C ASP A 231 36.28 -1.51 7.75
N ILE A 232 36.00 -0.87 6.61
CA ILE A 232 36.77 0.24 6.05
C ILE A 232 35.99 1.55 6.15
N ASP A 233 34.71 1.52 5.74
CA ASP A 233 33.91 2.74 5.62
C ASP A 233 33.24 3.13 6.97
N PRO A 234 33.61 4.27 7.56
CA PRO A 234 33.04 4.70 8.84
C PRO A 234 31.56 5.07 8.77
N ARG A 235 30.98 5.27 7.56
CA ARG A 235 29.55 5.59 7.39
C ARG A 235 28.66 4.47 7.92
N TRP A 236 29.14 3.23 7.94
CA TRP A 236 28.43 2.09 8.55
C TRP A 236 28.28 2.20 10.08
N HIS A 237 28.94 3.14 10.76
CA HIS A 237 28.81 3.27 12.21
C HIS A 237 27.39 3.69 12.67
N ALA A 238 26.60 4.33 11.80
CA ALA A 238 25.21 4.70 12.09
C ALA A 238 24.36 3.49 12.52
N PHE A 239 24.64 2.31 11.97
CA PHE A 239 23.93 1.06 12.29
C PHE A 239 24.19 0.60 13.73
N VAL A 240 25.36 0.91 14.31
CA VAL A 240 25.61 0.65 15.75
C VAL A 240 24.61 1.41 16.61
N THR A 241 24.37 2.68 16.30
CA THR A 241 23.38 3.50 17.03
C THR A 241 21.97 2.98 16.82
N LEU A 242 21.62 2.59 15.60
CA LEU A 242 20.31 2.00 15.31
C LEU A 242 20.10 0.69 16.10
N HIS A 243 21.11 -0.15 16.23
CA HIS A 243 21.02 -1.39 17.02
C HIS A 243 20.73 -1.11 18.50
N GLU A 244 21.35 -0.09 19.09
CA GLU A 244 21.04 0.30 20.48
C GLU A 244 19.63 0.89 20.62
N VAL A 245 19.14 1.59 19.60
CA VAL A 245 17.74 2.04 19.54
C VAL A 245 16.80 0.83 19.51
N LEU A 246 17.02 -0.14 18.62
CA LEU A 246 16.20 -1.35 18.54
C LEU A 246 16.20 -2.13 19.86
N LYS A 247 17.37 -2.25 20.51
CA LYS A 247 17.50 -2.88 21.82
C LYS A 247 16.71 -2.18 22.91
N THR A 248 16.68 -0.85 22.88
CA THR A 248 15.94 -0.03 23.86
C THR A 248 14.43 -0.09 23.61
N GLN A 249 14.01 -0.05 22.35
CA GLN A 249 12.60 -0.02 21.95
C GLN A 249 11.91 -1.39 22.02
N PHE A 250 12.68 -2.48 21.87
CA PHE A 250 12.19 -3.87 21.83
C PHE A 250 12.94 -4.78 22.82
N PRO A 251 12.83 -4.52 24.14
CA PRO A 251 13.56 -5.26 25.15
C PRO A 251 13.18 -6.75 25.22
N LYS A 252 11.91 -7.14 24.99
CA LYS A 252 11.51 -8.56 25.02
C LYS A 252 12.05 -9.33 23.83
N VAL A 253 12.08 -8.73 22.65
CA VAL A 253 12.75 -9.32 21.48
C VAL A 253 14.22 -9.62 21.83
N HIS A 254 14.93 -8.66 22.41
CA HIS A 254 16.34 -8.83 22.78
C HIS A 254 16.58 -9.74 23.99
N GLU A 255 15.59 -9.87 24.89
CA GLU A 255 15.65 -10.76 26.06
C GLU A 255 15.37 -12.22 25.67
N LYS A 256 14.40 -12.47 24.77
CA LYS A 256 13.85 -13.79 24.51
C LYS A 256 14.35 -14.44 23.22
N MET A 257 14.75 -13.66 22.23
CA MET A 257 15.28 -14.17 20.96
C MET A 257 16.80 -14.21 20.97
N THR A 258 17.38 -15.18 20.29
CA THR A 258 18.84 -15.22 20.08
C THR A 258 19.20 -14.29 18.94
N LEU A 259 20.07 -13.32 19.19
CA LEU A 259 20.58 -12.40 18.18
C LEU A 259 21.96 -12.86 17.68
N GLU A 260 22.07 -13.07 16.38
CA GLU A 260 23.33 -13.25 15.66
C GLU A 260 23.59 -11.99 14.80
N LYS A 261 24.80 -11.43 14.87
CA LYS A 261 25.24 -10.36 13.96
C LYS A 261 25.99 -10.98 12.79
N VAL A 262 25.51 -10.74 11.57
CA VAL A 262 26.06 -11.30 10.34
C VAL A 262 26.69 -10.18 9.51
N ASN A 263 27.93 -10.39 9.07
CA ASN A 263 28.75 -9.40 8.36
C ASN A 263 28.74 -8.01 9.05
N SER A 264 29.02 -8.00 10.35
CA SER A 264 29.08 -6.82 11.24
C SER A 264 27.74 -6.18 11.61
N TYR A 265 26.88 -5.87 10.63
CA TYR A 265 25.67 -5.06 10.87
C TYR A 265 24.34 -5.75 10.53
N GLY A 266 24.35 -6.90 9.84
CA GLY A 266 23.13 -7.68 9.61
C GLY A 266 22.62 -8.27 10.91
N LEU A 267 21.32 -8.19 11.17
CA LEU A 267 20.72 -8.71 12.40
C LEU A 267 19.87 -9.93 12.11
N LEU A 268 20.16 -11.03 12.78
CA LEU A 268 19.35 -12.25 12.71
C LEU A 268 18.84 -12.63 14.10
N TYR A 269 17.56 -12.37 14.36
CA TYR A 269 16.89 -12.77 15.59
C TYR A 269 16.18 -14.10 15.39
N THR A 270 16.46 -15.09 16.23
CA THR A 270 15.80 -16.41 16.18
C THR A 270 15.04 -16.69 17.47
N LEU A 271 13.74 -16.99 17.35
CA LEU A 271 12.94 -17.63 18.40
C LEU A 271 12.74 -19.12 18.02
N PRO A 272 13.41 -20.06 18.71
CA PRO A 272 13.31 -21.48 18.41
C PRO A 272 11.87 -22.00 18.59
N GLY A 273 11.39 -22.81 17.65
CA GLY A 273 10.11 -23.52 17.76
C GLY A 273 10.19 -24.74 18.66
N SER A 274 9.07 -25.10 19.29
CA SER A 274 8.97 -26.37 20.03
C SER A 274 8.92 -27.62 19.14
N PHE A 275 8.58 -27.48 17.85
CA PHE A 275 8.58 -28.56 16.85
C PHE A 275 9.66 -28.34 15.79
N GLN A 276 10.70 -29.17 15.83
CA GLN A 276 11.88 -29.03 14.94
C GLN A 276 11.59 -29.42 13.47
N ASP A 277 10.55 -30.21 13.22
CA ASP A 277 10.17 -30.63 11.85
C ASP A 277 9.39 -29.56 11.09
N LEU A 278 8.94 -28.48 11.76
CA LEU A 278 8.26 -27.36 11.10
C LEU A 278 9.31 -26.38 10.55
N LYS A 279 9.30 -26.17 9.23
CA LYS A 279 10.17 -25.19 8.55
C LYS A 279 9.99 -23.78 9.14
N PRO A 280 11.04 -22.95 9.27
CA PRO A 280 10.88 -21.63 9.88
C PRO A 280 10.00 -20.65 9.08
N LEU A 281 9.44 -19.66 9.76
CA LEU A 281 8.94 -18.40 9.16
C LEU A 281 10.06 -17.35 9.24
N VAL A 282 10.34 -16.66 8.13
CA VAL A 282 11.31 -15.56 8.09
C VAL A 282 10.57 -14.26 7.76
N MET A 283 10.71 -13.27 8.64
CA MET A 283 10.26 -11.90 8.43
C MET A 283 11.49 -11.04 8.11
N MET A 284 11.43 -10.31 7.00
CA MET A 284 12.50 -9.44 6.54
C MET A 284 12.12 -7.97 6.68
N ALA A 285 13.16 -7.14 6.72
CA ALA A 285 13.14 -5.70 6.54
C ALA A 285 14.60 -5.26 6.33
N HIS A 286 14.83 -4.06 5.82
CA HIS A 286 16.17 -3.47 5.82
C HIS A 286 16.29 -2.30 6.80
N LEU A 287 17.53 -2.05 7.22
CA LEU A 287 17.88 -1.05 8.23
C LEU A 287 18.26 0.29 7.60
N ASP A 288 18.68 0.27 6.34
CA ASP A 288 19.21 1.43 5.65
C ASP A 288 18.13 2.28 4.99
N VAL A 289 18.56 3.41 4.43
CA VAL A 289 17.70 4.35 3.72
C VAL A 289 18.51 5.02 2.60
N VAL A 290 17.83 5.46 1.53
CA VAL A 290 18.49 6.30 0.51
C VAL A 290 18.99 7.65 1.06
N PRO A 291 20.01 8.26 0.41
CA PRO A 291 20.46 9.60 0.73
C PRO A 291 19.37 10.68 0.63
N VAL A 292 19.61 11.82 1.26
CA VAL A 292 18.79 13.04 1.11
C VAL A 292 19.59 14.08 0.31
N PRO A 293 19.32 14.26 -0.99
CA PRO A 293 20.14 15.15 -1.84
C PRO A 293 20.10 16.61 -1.41
N ASP A 294 18.92 17.09 -1.01
CA ASP A 294 18.70 18.47 -0.59
C ASP A 294 17.70 18.53 0.57
N PRO A 295 18.19 18.55 1.83
CA PRO A 295 17.33 18.66 3.00
C PRO A 295 16.48 19.93 3.03
N SER A 296 16.87 21.00 2.32
CA SER A 296 16.14 22.28 2.33
C SER A 296 14.79 22.22 1.59
N LYS A 297 14.59 21.18 0.76
CA LYS A 297 13.33 20.94 0.05
C LYS A 297 12.28 20.20 0.89
N TRP A 298 12.66 19.72 2.07
CA TRP A 298 11.73 19.03 2.95
C TRP A 298 10.94 20.03 3.79
N SER A 299 9.64 19.77 3.92
CA SER A 299 8.74 20.52 4.81
C SER A 299 9.12 20.34 6.28
N HIS A 300 9.69 19.18 6.63
CA HIS A 300 10.21 18.84 7.95
C HIS A 300 11.58 18.18 7.83
N PRO A 301 12.53 18.42 8.75
CA PRO A 301 13.85 17.80 8.64
C PRO A 301 13.78 16.27 8.53
N PRO A 302 14.49 15.66 7.58
CA PRO A 302 14.31 14.26 7.20
C PRO A 302 14.62 13.25 8.32
N PHE A 303 15.44 13.63 9.31
CA PHE A 303 15.87 12.75 10.40
C PHE A 303 15.47 13.30 11.78
N GLU A 304 14.37 14.05 11.87
CA GLU A 304 13.79 14.51 13.14
C GLU A 304 12.43 13.88 13.46
N ALA A 305 11.92 12.99 12.58
CA ALA A 305 10.69 12.23 12.76
C ALA A 305 9.51 13.09 13.25
N TYR A 306 9.09 14.05 12.44
CA TYR A 306 8.03 14.99 12.82
C TYR A 306 6.66 14.33 12.74
N PHE A 307 5.92 14.29 13.86
CA PHE A 307 4.55 13.77 13.93
C PHE A 307 3.54 14.92 14.03
N ASP A 308 2.61 15.00 13.08
CA ASP A 308 1.59 16.08 13.02
C ASP A 308 0.25 15.73 13.68
N GLY A 309 0.15 14.54 14.29
CA GLY A 309 -1.08 13.99 14.85
C GLY A 309 -1.74 12.91 13.98
N GLN A 310 -1.35 12.80 12.71
CA GLN A 310 -1.78 11.73 11.80
C GLN A 310 -0.58 11.10 11.07
N TRP A 311 0.24 11.93 10.45
CA TRP A 311 1.39 11.53 9.65
C TRP A 311 2.68 11.67 10.44
N LEU A 312 3.54 10.66 10.33
CA LEU A 312 4.93 10.75 10.73
C LEU A 312 5.79 10.99 9.49
N TRP A 313 6.56 12.08 9.51
CA TRP A 313 7.40 12.55 8.42
C TRP A 313 8.86 12.26 8.71
N GLY A 314 9.59 11.74 7.73
CA GLY A 314 11.02 11.48 7.82
C GLY A 314 11.51 10.47 6.80
N ARG A 315 12.80 10.50 6.48
CA ARG A 315 13.42 9.53 5.57
C ARG A 315 13.38 8.13 6.18
N GLY A 316 12.82 7.20 5.43
CA GLY A 316 12.65 5.79 5.77
C GLY A 316 11.46 5.45 6.65
N VAL A 317 10.58 6.42 6.94
CA VAL A 317 9.30 6.17 7.64
C VAL A 317 8.37 5.26 6.85
N VAL A 318 8.52 5.17 5.52
CA VAL A 318 7.84 4.20 4.66
C VAL A 318 8.83 3.08 4.33
N ASP A 319 9.98 3.45 3.75
CA ASP A 319 10.95 2.54 3.15
C ASP A 319 12.28 2.51 3.92
N CYS A 320 12.53 1.54 4.81
CA CYS A 320 11.66 0.42 5.19
C CYS A 320 11.45 0.31 6.70
N LYS A 321 11.71 1.40 7.44
CA LYS A 321 11.64 1.38 8.91
C LYS A 321 10.23 1.12 9.43
N SER A 322 9.19 1.40 8.63
CA SER A 322 7.81 1.02 8.98
C SER A 322 7.64 -0.49 9.15
N ILE A 323 8.27 -1.29 8.30
CA ILE A 323 8.20 -2.76 8.33
C ILE A 323 9.09 -3.27 9.46
N LEU A 324 10.33 -2.78 9.56
CA LEU A 324 11.25 -3.12 10.64
C LEU A 324 10.60 -2.94 12.02
N VAL A 325 10.03 -1.75 12.26
CA VAL A 325 9.36 -1.41 13.52
C VAL A 325 8.05 -2.16 13.65
N GLY A 326 7.31 -2.38 12.55
CA GLY A 326 6.06 -3.12 12.54
C GLY A 326 6.24 -4.57 13.00
N VAL A 327 7.20 -5.28 12.40
CA VAL A 327 7.57 -6.66 12.72
C VAL A 327 8.11 -6.76 14.14
N CYS A 328 9.03 -5.88 14.54
CA CYS A 328 9.56 -5.86 15.92
C CYS A 328 8.46 -5.58 16.95
N SER A 329 7.54 -4.65 16.69
CA SER A 329 6.41 -4.33 17.57
C SER A 329 5.44 -5.50 17.72
N ALA A 330 5.14 -6.21 16.62
CA ALA A 330 4.31 -7.42 16.66
C ALA A 330 4.97 -8.52 17.50
N MET A 331 6.27 -8.74 17.30
CA MET A 331 7.03 -9.74 18.04
C MET A 331 7.19 -9.40 19.52
N GLU A 332 7.51 -8.14 19.85
CA GLU A 332 7.58 -7.63 21.21
C GLU A 332 6.27 -7.90 21.95
N ARG A 333 5.13 -7.61 21.31
CA ARG A 333 3.80 -7.81 21.90
C ARG A 333 3.43 -9.28 22.06
N LEU A 334 3.87 -10.17 21.16
CA LEU A 334 3.71 -11.62 21.35
C LEU A 334 4.51 -12.10 22.57
N LEU A 335 5.75 -11.64 22.71
CA LEU A 335 6.65 -12.05 23.79
C LEU A 335 6.23 -11.51 25.16
N GLU A 336 5.63 -10.32 25.21
CA GLU A 336 4.98 -9.78 26.43
C GLU A 336 3.85 -10.68 26.96
N GLN A 337 3.23 -11.48 26.08
CA GLN A 337 2.12 -12.39 26.37
C GLN A 337 2.58 -13.84 26.55
N ASP A 338 3.88 -14.07 26.75
CA ASP A 338 4.48 -15.40 26.92
C ASP A 338 4.21 -16.37 25.75
N PHE A 339 4.09 -15.85 24.52
CA PHE A 339 3.82 -16.63 23.31
C PHE A 339 4.65 -17.91 23.23
N LYS A 340 3.96 -19.05 23.02
CA LYS A 340 4.53 -20.39 22.93
C LYS A 340 4.52 -20.88 21.48
N ASN A 341 5.53 -20.52 20.72
CA ASN A 341 5.64 -20.87 19.32
C ASN A 341 5.94 -22.36 19.10
N LYS A 342 5.22 -22.95 18.16
CA LYS A 342 5.47 -24.29 17.61
C LYS A 342 6.56 -24.26 16.55
N ARG A 343 6.50 -23.28 15.65
CA ARG A 343 7.43 -23.08 14.53
C ARG A 343 8.54 -22.12 14.92
N THR A 344 9.73 -22.31 14.36
CA THR A 344 10.82 -21.34 14.51
C THR A 344 10.48 -20.05 13.78
N ILE A 345 10.65 -18.92 14.44
CA ILE A 345 10.45 -17.58 13.87
C ILE A 345 11.79 -16.88 13.78
N ILE A 346 12.09 -16.33 12.61
CA ILE A 346 13.35 -15.67 12.29
C ILE A 346 13.05 -14.26 11.82
N LEU A 347 13.71 -13.27 12.39
CA LEU A 347 13.73 -11.90 11.87
C LEU A 347 15.10 -11.66 11.24
N SER A 348 15.12 -11.35 9.95
CA SER A 348 16.35 -11.20 9.17
C SER A 348 16.42 -9.78 8.61
N PHE A 349 17.28 -8.94 9.19
CA PHE A 349 17.38 -7.53 8.85
C PHE A 349 18.70 -7.18 8.15
N GLY A 350 18.60 -6.84 6.86
CA GLY A 350 19.69 -6.36 6.00
C GLY A 350 20.04 -4.89 6.28
N PHE A 351 21.17 -4.41 5.80
CA PHE A 351 21.66 -3.04 6.08
C PHE A 351 22.19 -2.30 4.86
N ASP A 352 21.98 -2.84 3.67
CA ASP A 352 22.44 -2.24 2.41
C ASP A 352 21.49 -2.53 1.22
N GLU A 353 20.19 -2.69 1.50
CA GLU A 353 19.16 -3.01 0.48
C GLU A 353 19.15 -1.96 -0.63
N GLU A 354 19.27 -0.68 -0.25
CA GLU A 354 19.19 0.48 -1.15
C GLU A 354 20.36 0.53 -2.16
N THR A 355 21.33 -0.40 -2.01
CA THR A 355 22.47 -0.61 -2.91
C THR A 355 22.58 -2.07 -3.41
N GLY A 356 21.52 -2.86 -3.21
CA GLY A 356 21.35 -4.23 -3.71
C GLY A 356 21.57 -5.35 -2.69
N GLY A 357 21.77 -5.05 -1.40
CA GLY A 357 21.82 -6.05 -0.33
C GLY A 357 23.04 -6.98 -0.34
N PHE A 358 24.14 -6.58 -1.00
CA PHE A 358 25.30 -7.44 -1.23
C PHE A 358 26.12 -7.74 0.04
N ARG A 359 26.00 -6.91 1.08
CA ARG A 359 26.75 -7.03 2.34
C ARG A 359 25.86 -7.50 3.50
N GLY A 360 24.58 -7.17 3.48
CA GLY A 360 23.59 -7.59 4.48
C GLY A 360 22.84 -8.83 4.03
N ALA A 361 21.84 -8.64 3.18
CA ALA A 361 20.92 -9.69 2.76
C ALA A 361 21.61 -10.92 2.16
N LYS A 362 22.62 -10.73 1.32
CA LYS A 362 23.41 -11.83 0.77
C LYS A 362 24.03 -12.71 1.85
N TYR A 363 24.70 -12.10 2.83
CA TYR A 363 25.37 -12.84 3.89
C TYR A 363 24.37 -13.48 4.85
N LEU A 364 23.25 -12.81 5.13
CA LEU A 364 22.16 -13.37 5.94
C LEU A 364 21.52 -14.60 5.26
N ALA A 365 21.25 -14.51 3.96
CA ALA A 365 20.69 -15.61 3.18
C ALA A 365 21.68 -16.80 3.10
N ASP A 366 22.97 -16.54 2.86
CA ASP A 366 24.01 -17.56 2.86
C ASP A 366 24.12 -18.24 4.24
N HIS A 367 24.07 -17.47 5.33
CA HIS A 367 24.09 -17.99 6.71
C HIS A 367 22.86 -18.87 7.02
N LEU A 368 21.66 -18.43 6.62
CA LEU A 368 20.45 -19.22 6.76
C LEU A 368 20.51 -20.51 5.93
N LYS A 369 21.06 -20.43 4.71
CA LYS A 369 21.22 -21.59 3.83
C LYS A 369 22.22 -22.59 4.40
N GLU A 370 23.32 -22.13 4.99
CA GLU A 370 24.27 -23.01 5.69
C GLU A 370 23.63 -23.68 6.91
N LYS A 371 22.81 -22.94 7.66
CA LYS A 371 22.19 -23.42 8.91
C LYS A 371 21.01 -24.37 8.67
N TYR A 372 20.17 -24.11 7.68
CA TYR A 372 18.91 -24.84 7.47
C TYR A 372 18.86 -25.61 6.14
N GLY A 373 19.71 -25.29 5.17
CA GLY A 373 19.74 -25.89 3.83
C GLY A 373 18.87 -25.14 2.81
N GLU A 374 18.88 -25.62 1.56
CA GLU A 374 17.99 -25.10 0.49
C GLU A 374 16.55 -25.57 0.70
N ASN A 375 15.57 -24.75 0.27
CA ASN A 375 14.14 -25.03 0.40
C ASN A 375 13.69 -25.37 1.84
N SER A 376 14.39 -24.84 2.84
CA SER A 376 14.23 -25.16 4.26
C SER A 376 13.31 -24.20 5.00
N ILE A 377 12.94 -23.07 4.39
CA ILE A 377 12.06 -22.04 4.95
C ILE A 377 10.64 -22.23 4.42
N GLU A 378 9.63 -22.08 5.28
CA GLU A 378 8.23 -22.24 4.90
C GLU A 378 7.73 -21.04 4.11
N MET A 379 8.01 -19.85 4.61
CA MET A 379 7.57 -18.57 4.06
C MET A 379 8.59 -17.49 4.41
N ILE A 380 8.87 -16.63 3.44
CA ILE A 380 9.57 -15.36 3.62
C ILE A 380 8.57 -14.23 3.34
N VAL A 381 8.56 -13.24 4.21
CA VAL A 381 7.77 -12.01 4.03
C VAL A 381 8.70 -10.83 4.12
N ASP A 382 8.63 -9.94 3.14
CA ASP A 382 9.49 -8.76 3.02
C ASP A 382 8.68 -7.55 2.53
N GLU A 383 9.32 -6.41 2.36
CA GLU A 383 8.74 -5.24 1.71
C GLU A 383 8.28 -5.52 0.27
N GLY A 384 7.36 -4.70 -0.23
CA GLY A 384 6.98 -4.68 -1.63
C GLY A 384 5.60 -4.09 -1.81
N GLY A 385 4.77 -4.77 -2.60
CA GLY A 385 3.47 -4.28 -3.02
C GLY A 385 2.52 -3.96 -1.86
N GLY A 386 1.65 -2.98 -2.07
CA GLY A 386 0.79 -2.45 -1.03
C GLY A 386 -0.68 -2.83 -1.16
N MET A 387 -1.54 -1.89 -0.75
CA MET A 387 -2.98 -1.96 -0.90
C MET A 387 -3.46 -0.87 -1.87
N VAL A 388 -4.34 -1.25 -2.80
CA VAL A 388 -5.01 -0.37 -3.74
C VAL A 388 -6.50 -0.38 -3.44
N VAL A 389 -7.15 0.79 -3.42
CA VAL A 389 -8.59 0.90 -3.14
C VAL A 389 -9.30 1.36 -4.41
N GLU A 390 -10.23 0.56 -4.88
CA GLU A 390 -11.01 0.81 -6.10
C GLU A 390 -12.43 0.27 -5.96
N ASP A 391 -13.44 1.06 -6.38
CA ASP A 391 -14.88 0.73 -6.27
C ASP A 391 -15.32 0.22 -4.87
N GLY A 392 -14.68 0.70 -3.80
CA GLY A 392 -14.97 0.25 -2.43
C GLY A 392 -14.48 -1.18 -2.13
N VAL A 393 -13.54 -1.69 -2.93
CA VAL A 393 -12.78 -2.92 -2.74
C VAL A 393 -11.31 -2.57 -2.50
N THR A 394 -10.69 -3.20 -1.50
CA THR A 394 -9.25 -3.10 -1.29
C THR A 394 -8.57 -4.30 -1.92
N TYR A 395 -7.73 -4.09 -2.91
CA TYR A 395 -6.83 -5.09 -3.46
C TYR A 395 -5.53 -5.05 -2.67
N ALA A 396 -5.23 -6.13 -1.95
CA ALA A 396 -3.90 -6.31 -1.35
C ALA A 396 -3.04 -7.01 -2.40
N VAL A 397 -1.98 -6.33 -2.84
CA VAL A 397 -1.20 -6.73 -4.02
C VAL A 397 0.22 -7.11 -3.63
N PRO A 398 0.43 -8.22 -2.89
CA PRO A 398 1.78 -8.69 -2.62
C PRO A 398 2.50 -8.96 -3.95
N GLU A 399 3.75 -8.55 -4.03
CA GLU A 399 4.58 -8.82 -5.19
C GLU A 399 5.07 -10.28 -5.12
N VAL A 400 4.59 -11.08 -6.06
CA VAL A 400 4.89 -12.51 -6.16
C VAL A 400 5.87 -12.80 -7.29
N ALA A 401 6.24 -11.78 -8.06
CA ALA A 401 7.32 -11.79 -9.03
C ALA A 401 7.94 -10.40 -9.12
N GLU A 402 9.18 -10.36 -9.59
CA GLU A 402 9.94 -9.15 -9.85
C GLU A 402 10.63 -9.30 -11.19
N LYS A 403 10.85 -8.16 -11.86
CA LYS A 403 11.57 -8.14 -13.13
C LYS A 403 13.03 -8.53 -12.93
N GLY A 404 13.65 -9.08 -13.95
CA GLY A 404 15.10 -9.21 -14.01
C GLY A 404 15.74 -7.85 -14.20
N PHE A 405 17.06 -7.81 -14.05
CA PHE A 405 17.87 -6.62 -14.24
C PHE A 405 19.12 -6.97 -15.05
N LEU A 406 19.48 -6.10 -15.98
CA LEU A 406 20.64 -6.26 -16.83
C LEU A 406 21.17 -4.89 -17.26
N ASP A 407 22.47 -4.65 -17.04
CA ASP A 407 23.15 -3.53 -17.67
C ASP A 407 23.90 -4.01 -18.93
N ILE A 408 23.56 -3.42 -20.08
CA ILE A 408 24.32 -3.62 -21.32
C ILE A 408 25.28 -2.45 -21.50
N VAL A 409 26.56 -2.78 -21.63
CA VAL A 409 27.64 -1.85 -21.89
C VAL A 409 27.99 -1.90 -23.36
N LEU A 410 27.85 -0.76 -24.03
CA LEU A 410 28.32 -0.57 -25.40
C LEU A 410 29.63 0.21 -25.37
N THR A 411 30.69 -0.36 -25.93
CA THR A 411 32.01 0.30 -26.06
C THR A 411 32.39 0.40 -27.53
N LEU A 412 32.39 1.62 -28.06
CA LEU A 412 32.74 1.90 -29.45
C LEU A 412 34.19 2.37 -29.55
N ASN A 413 35.02 1.60 -30.24
CA ASN A 413 36.41 1.90 -30.54
C ASN A 413 36.55 2.30 -32.01
N THR A 414 37.10 3.49 -32.27
CA THR A 414 37.45 3.96 -33.62
C THR A 414 38.80 4.69 -33.57
N PRO A 415 39.48 4.92 -34.71
CA PRO A 415 40.61 5.83 -34.75
C PRO A 415 40.26 7.22 -34.20
N GLY A 416 41.17 7.78 -33.40
CA GLY A 416 41.12 9.16 -32.92
C GLY A 416 41.77 10.11 -33.91
N GLY A 417 42.04 11.34 -33.48
CA GLY A 417 42.75 12.31 -34.31
C GLY A 417 42.54 13.76 -33.91
N HIS A 418 43.10 14.68 -34.69
CA HIS A 418 42.92 16.11 -34.47
C HIS A 418 41.58 16.56 -35.06
N SER A 419 40.81 17.35 -34.31
CA SER A 419 39.49 17.84 -34.75
C SER A 419 39.50 18.76 -35.99
N SER A 420 40.68 19.15 -36.50
CA SER A 420 40.81 20.00 -37.70
C SER A 420 40.72 19.21 -39.01
N ALA A 421 40.84 17.89 -38.94
CA ALA A 421 40.72 16.97 -40.07
C ALA A 421 39.88 15.74 -39.69
N PRO A 422 38.58 15.92 -39.36
CA PRO A 422 37.75 14.83 -38.89
C PRO A 422 37.37 13.85 -40.02
N PRO A 423 37.14 12.57 -39.70
CA PRO A 423 36.50 11.63 -40.63
C PRO A 423 35.02 12.04 -40.88
N LYS A 424 34.40 11.42 -41.88
CA LYS A 424 32.98 11.68 -42.23
C LYS A 424 32.02 11.52 -41.04
N ASN A 425 32.27 10.51 -40.20
CA ASN A 425 31.51 10.26 -38.98
C ASN A 425 32.47 10.12 -37.80
N THR A 426 32.22 10.86 -36.73
CA THR A 426 33.04 10.84 -35.51
C THR A 426 32.57 9.74 -34.55
N ASN A 427 33.44 9.32 -33.62
CA ASN A 427 33.11 8.29 -32.64
C ASN A 427 31.83 8.60 -31.85
N ILE A 428 31.77 9.78 -31.21
CA ILE A 428 30.58 10.23 -30.47
C ILE A 428 29.37 10.31 -31.40
N GLY A 429 29.53 10.82 -32.63
CA GLY A 429 28.43 10.91 -33.59
C GLY A 429 27.86 9.55 -34.01
N ILE A 430 28.71 8.51 -34.12
CA ILE A 430 28.25 7.13 -34.36
C ILE A 430 27.54 6.60 -33.12
N MET A 431 28.14 6.75 -31.92
CA MET A 431 27.52 6.30 -30.67
C MET A 431 26.15 6.95 -30.45
N SER A 432 26.00 8.26 -30.70
CA SER A 432 24.70 8.95 -30.59
C SER A 432 23.64 8.35 -31.51
N ARG A 433 24.01 7.87 -32.70
CA ARG A 433 23.06 7.20 -33.60
C ARG A 433 22.73 5.77 -33.17
N LEU A 434 23.69 5.05 -32.58
CA LEU A 434 23.44 3.74 -31.98
C LEU A 434 22.49 3.86 -30.79
N ILE A 435 22.71 4.86 -29.92
CA ILE A 435 21.82 5.19 -28.80
C ILE A 435 20.43 5.57 -29.30
N ALA A 436 20.32 6.48 -30.28
CA ALA A 436 19.04 6.85 -30.86
C ALA A 436 18.30 5.64 -31.46
N ALA A 437 19.03 4.73 -32.13
CA ALA A 437 18.45 3.50 -32.63
C ALA A 437 17.92 2.59 -31.51
N MET A 438 18.60 2.53 -30.35
CA MET A 438 18.05 1.81 -29.20
C MET A 438 16.76 2.44 -28.71
N GLU A 439 16.75 3.75 -28.47
CA GLU A 439 15.57 4.50 -28.01
C GLU A 439 14.37 4.37 -28.98
N ASP A 440 14.64 4.32 -30.29
CA ASP A 440 13.62 4.14 -31.34
C ASP A 440 13.10 2.69 -31.46
N HIS A 441 13.73 1.73 -30.77
CA HIS A 441 13.35 0.30 -30.79
C HIS A 441 13.12 -0.25 -29.37
N PRO A 442 12.12 0.26 -28.62
CA PRO A 442 11.76 -0.33 -27.34
C PRO A 442 11.21 -1.75 -27.54
N PHE A 443 11.32 -2.58 -26.50
CA PHE A 443 10.66 -3.91 -26.49
C PHE A 443 9.16 -3.75 -26.59
N ASN A 444 8.45 -4.65 -27.28
CA ASN A 444 6.99 -4.57 -27.34
C ASN A 444 6.38 -4.98 -25.99
N PRO A 445 5.33 -4.28 -25.53
CA PRO A 445 4.57 -4.73 -24.37
C PRO A 445 3.80 -6.01 -24.74
N HIS A 446 3.66 -6.92 -23.80
CA HIS A 446 2.95 -8.20 -23.97
C HIS A 446 2.43 -8.68 -22.62
N ILE A 447 1.21 -9.21 -22.60
CA ILE A 447 0.64 -9.83 -21.39
C ILE A 447 0.00 -11.18 -21.72
N ASP A 448 0.29 -12.19 -20.90
CA ASP A 448 -0.36 -13.49 -20.94
C ASP A 448 -0.70 -13.99 -19.53
N GLU A 449 -1.28 -15.18 -19.44
CA GLU A 449 -1.72 -15.79 -18.18
C GLU A 449 -0.60 -16.18 -17.21
N HIS A 450 0.67 -16.16 -17.63
CA HIS A 450 1.82 -16.40 -16.76
C HIS A 450 2.29 -15.13 -16.06
N ASN A 451 1.92 -13.93 -16.54
CA ASN A 451 2.22 -12.69 -15.84
C ASN A 451 1.29 -12.55 -14.61
N PRO A 452 1.79 -12.43 -13.38
CA PRO A 452 0.95 -12.30 -12.19
C PRO A 452 -0.08 -11.16 -12.26
N PHE A 453 0.24 -10.08 -12.99
CA PHE A 453 -0.69 -8.99 -13.23
C PHE A 453 -1.99 -9.42 -13.94
N TRP A 454 -1.96 -10.51 -14.70
CA TRP A 454 -3.15 -11.11 -15.30
C TRP A 454 -4.21 -11.52 -14.26
N ASN A 455 -3.78 -12.05 -13.12
CA ASN A 455 -4.68 -12.45 -12.04
C ASN A 455 -5.26 -11.23 -11.31
N TYR A 456 -4.47 -10.16 -11.17
CA TYR A 456 -4.95 -8.87 -10.69
C TYR A 456 -6.09 -8.35 -11.58
N LEU A 457 -5.90 -8.32 -12.90
CA LEU A 457 -6.93 -7.89 -13.86
C LEU A 457 -8.20 -8.75 -13.80
N LYS A 458 -8.05 -10.07 -13.63
CA LYS A 458 -9.19 -10.98 -13.40
C LYS A 458 -9.97 -10.61 -12.14
N CYS A 459 -9.27 -10.35 -11.04
CA CYS A 459 -9.90 -9.95 -9.78
C CYS A 459 -10.54 -8.55 -9.87
N GLU A 460 -9.98 -7.61 -10.62
CA GLU A 460 -10.62 -6.32 -10.92
C GLU A 460 -11.92 -6.48 -11.70
N VAL A 461 -11.91 -7.26 -12.78
CA VAL A 461 -13.09 -7.52 -13.62
C VAL A 461 -14.25 -8.15 -12.84
N GLU A 462 -13.95 -8.98 -11.84
CA GLU A 462 -14.99 -9.61 -11.01
C GLU A 462 -15.49 -8.71 -9.89
N ASN A 463 -14.61 -7.91 -9.28
CA ASN A 463 -14.94 -7.21 -8.03
C ASN A 463 -15.20 -5.71 -8.22
N SER A 464 -14.70 -5.12 -9.30
CA SER A 464 -14.86 -3.70 -9.66
C SER A 464 -15.27 -3.54 -11.14
N PRO A 465 -16.32 -4.23 -11.62
CA PRO A 465 -16.68 -4.22 -13.05
C PRO A 465 -17.08 -2.84 -13.60
N LYS A 466 -17.33 -1.86 -12.72
CA LYS A 466 -17.71 -0.49 -13.10
C LYS A 466 -16.52 0.42 -13.42
N THR A 467 -15.33 0.04 -12.98
CA THR A 467 -14.11 0.86 -13.12
C THR A 467 -13.13 0.29 -14.15
N VAL A 468 -13.33 -0.96 -14.57
CA VAL A 468 -12.56 -1.61 -15.63
C VAL A 468 -13.13 -1.39 -17.03
N GLU A 469 -12.32 -1.70 -18.03
CA GLU A 469 -12.69 -1.61 -19.43
C GLU A 469 -13.73 -2.68 -19.83
N PRO A 470 -14.80 -2.32 -20.58
CA PRO A 470 -15.84 -3.29 -20.98
C PRO A 470 -15.34 -4.48 -21.79
N TRP A 471 -14.20 -4.32 -22.48
CA TRP A 471 -13.59 -5.35 -23.31
C TRP A 471 -12.68 -6.33 -22.54
N LEU A 472 -12.29 -5.98 -21.30
CA LEU A 472 -11.24 -6.69 -20.59
C LEU A 472 -11.64 -8.13 -20.24
N ARG A 473 -12.91 -8.34 -19.82
CA ARG A 473 -13.42 -9.69 -19.51
C ARG A 473 -13.29 -10.64 -20.70
N GLU A 474 -13.78 -10.24 -21.86
CA GLU A 474 -13.74 -11.06 -23.07
C GLU A 474 -12.30 -11.36 -23.50
N ALA A 475 -11.41 -10.37 -23.42
CA ALA A 475 -10.00 -10.54 -23.75
C ALA A 475 -9.29 -11.54 -22.80
N LEU A 476 -9.59 -11.47 -21.50
CA LEU A 476 -9.12 -12.42 -20.49
C LEU A 476 -9.68 -13.84 -20.71
N GLU A 477 -10.96 -13.98 -21.09
CA GLU A 477 -11.60 -15.28 -21.39
C GLU A 477 -10.97 -15.95 -22.62
N LYS A 478 -10.68 -15.16 -23.65
CA LYS A 478 -10.07 -15.63 -24.90
C LYS A 478 -8.55 -15.79 -24.81
N LYS A 479 -7.92 -15.34 -23.73
CA LYS A 479 -6.47 -15.32 -23.56
C LYS A 479 -5.74 -14.57 -24.69
N GLU A 480 -6.32 -13.46 -25.14
CA GLU A 480 -5.71 -12.59 -26.14
C GLU A 480 -4.62 -11.73 -25.48
N ASP A 481 -3.57 -11.38 -26.23
CA ASP A 481 -2.67 -10.30 -25.82
C ASP A 481 -3.33 -8.95 -26.12
N PHE A 482 -3.54 -8.17 -25.07
CA PHE A 482 -4.20 -6.86 -25.12
C PHE A 482 -3.33 -5.75 -24.51
N ALA A 483 -2.00 -5.97 -24.42
CA ALA A 483 -1.09 -5.05 -23.76
C ALA A 483 -1.19 -3.60 -24.28
N ASP A 484 -1.18 -3.41 -25.60
CA ASP A 484 -1.31 -2.08 -26.21
C ASP A 484 -2.62 -1.38 -25.84
N ARG A 485 -3.74 -2.12 -25.84
CA ARG A 485 -5.07 -1.60 -25.48
C ARG A 485 -5.13 -1.20 -24.01
N LEU A 486 -4.46 -1.95 -23.15
CA LEU A 486 -4.39 -1.68 -21.71
C LEU A 486 -3.55 -0.43 -21.42
N ILE A 487 -2.45 -0.24 -22.15
CA ILE A 487 -1.64 0.97 -22.05
C ILE A 487 -2.41 2.18 -22.57
N GLU A 488 -3.14 2.03 -23.67
CA GLU A 488 -4.00 3.10 -24.20
C GLU A 488 -5.09 3.50 -23.19
N SER A 489 -5.69 2.55 -22.47
CA SER A 489 -6.75 2.83 -21.50
C SER A 489 -6.25 3.31 -20.14
N ARG A 490 -5.12 2.78 -19.63
CA ARG A 490 -4.63 3.04 -18.25
C ARG A 490 -3.36 3.88 -18.18
N GLY A 491 -2.75 4.19 -19.32
CA GLY A 491 -1.53 4.98 -19.44
C GLY A 491 -0.24 4.22 -19.11
N ASP A 492 0.88 4.93 -19.19
CA ASP A 492 2.23 4.34 -19.11
C ASP A 492 2.57 3.75 -17.73
N LYS A 493 1.80 4.01 -16.67
CA LYS A 493 2.04 3.36 -15.38
C LYS A 493 1.92 1.83 -15.48
N VAL A 494 0.93 1.33 -16.24
CA VAL A 494 0.68 -0.11 -16.39
C VAL A 494 1.71 -0.79 -17.30
N ARG A 495 2.29 -0.02 -18.24
CA ARG A 495 3.28 -0.47 -19.22
C ARG A 495 4.42 -1.22 -18.56
N TRP A 496 4.91 -0.72 -17.42
CA TRP A 496 6.11 -1.25 -16.78
C TRP A 496 5.95 -2.63 -16.14
N TRP A 497 4.71 -3.08 -15.94
CA TRP A 497 4.37 -4.44 -15.48
C TRP A 497 4.26 -5.46 -16.63
N ILE A 498 4.20 -4.99 -17.88
CA ILE A 498 3.95 -5.80 -19.08
C ILE A 498 4.93 -5.52 -20.22
N GLN A 499 5.98 -4.75 -19.98
CA GLN A 499 7.02 -4.45 -20.97
C GLN A 499 8.41 -4.55 -20.35
N THR A 500 9.35 -5.19 -21.03
CA THR A 500 10.78 -5.04 -20.69
C THR A 500 11.18 -3.59 -20.97
N SER A 501 11.62 -2.88 -19.93
CA SER A 501 11.97 -1.46 -20.08
C SER A 501 13.46 -1.31 -20.35
N GLN A 502 13.82 -0.21 -21.00
CA GLN A 502 15.20 0.16 -21.28
C GLN A 502 15.43 1.64 -20.94
N SER A 503 16.62 1.98 -20.48
CA SER A 503 17.02 3.37 -20.19
C SER A 503 18.51 3.55 -20.45
N VAL A 504 18.89 4.60 -21.18
CA VAL A 504 20.30 4.95 -21.41
C VAL A 504 20.74 5.89 -20.29
N ASP A 505 21.45 5.36 -19.31
CA ASP A 505 21.71 6.09 -18.06
C ASP A 505 23.04 6.85 -18.07
N ILE A 506 24.08 6.27 -18.69
CA ILE A 506 25.44 6.83 -18.65
C ILE A 506 26.05 6.82 -20.05
N ILE A 507 26.60 7.96 -20.49
CA ILE A 507 27.46 8.07 -21.67
C ILE A 507 28.77 8.78 -21.32
N ASN A 508 29.90 8.22 -21.74
CA ASN A 508 31.24 8.79 -21.56
C ASN A 508 31.99 8.83 -22.89
N GLY A 509 32.58 9.98 -23.23
CA GLY A 509 33.44 10.14 -24.41
C GLY A 509 34.02 11.54 -24.54
N GLY A 510 35.28 11.63 -25.00
CA GLY A 510 36.01 12.90 -25.14
C GLY A 510 36.65 13.39 -23.83
N ILE A 511 37.81 14.04 -23.96
CA ILE A 511 38.54 14.65 -22.83
C ILE A 511 38.87 16.12 -23.15
N LYS A 512 39.15 16.41 -24.42
CA LYS A 512 39.58 17.72 -24.90
C LYS A 512 38.86 18.08 -26.20
N ASP A 513 38.46 19.34 -26.32
CA ASP A 513 37.68 19.91 -27.44
C ASP A 513 38.33 19.76 -28.82
N ASN A 514 39.66 19.78 -28.90
CA ASN A 514 40.39 19.67 -30.16
C ASN A 514 40.93 18.26 -30.50
N GLN A 515 40.46 17.24 -29.79
CA GLN A 515 40.85 15.84 -29.97
C GLN A 515 39.62 14.95 -30.16
N LEU A 516 39.61 14.17 -31.24
CA LEU A 516 38.58 13.15 -31.47
C LEU A 516 38.83 11.96 -30.53
N PRO A 517 37.82 11.53 -29.75
CA PRO A 517 37.97 10.39 -28.87
C PRO A 517 38.08 9.08 -29.65
N GLU A 518 38.95 8.20 -29.17
CA GLU A 518 39.10 6.84 -29.68
C GLU A 518 38.03 5.90 -29.14
N ILE A 519 37.52 6.19 -27.94
CA ILE A 519 36.58 5.35 -27.20
C ILE A 519 35.40 6.19 -26.72
N THR A 520 34.19 5.71 -26.97
CA THR A 520 32.98 6.13 -26.27
C THR A 520 32.32 4.90 -25.64
N ARG A 521 31.85 5.05 -24.40
CA ARG A 521 31.20 4.00 -23.64
C ARG A 521 29.83 4.47 -23.17
N THR A 522 28.80 3.65 -23.33
CA THR A 522 27.47 3.90 -22.76
C THR A 522 26.97 2.67 -22.00
N ILE A 523 26.22 2.90 -20.93
CA ILE A 523 25.50 1.86 -20.18
C ILE A 523 24.01 2.06 -20.44
N ILE A 524 23.33 0.96 -20.77
CA ILE A 524 21.88 0.91 -20.97
C ILE A 524 21.33 -0.10 -19.98
N ASN A 525 20.46 0.36 -19.10
CA ASN A 525 19.78 -0.46 -18.11
C ASN A 525 18.54 -1.12 -18.73
N TYR A 526 18.29 -2.38 -18.36
CA TYR A 526 17.09 -3.12 -18.71
C TYR A 526 16.44 -3.71 -17.47
N ARG A 527 15.11 -3.52 -17.34
CA ARG A 527 14.27 -4.30 -16.42
C ARG A 527 13.50 -5.33 -17.24
N VAL A 528 13.82 -6.60 -17.05
CA VAL A 528 13.42 -7.72 -17.92
C VAL A 528 12.16 -8.39 -17.39
N LEU A 529 11.12 -8.56 -18.20
CA LEU A 529 9.93 -9.30 -17.76
C LEU A 529 10.24 -10.78 -17.47
N PRO A 530 9.48 -11.44 -16.58
CA PRO A 530 9.61 -12.89 -16.34
C PRO A 530 9.39 -13.77 -17.58
N SER A 531 8.62 -13.30 -18.56
CA SER A 531 8.42 -13.99 -19.85
C SER A 531 9.62 -13.87 -20.79
N ASP A 532 10.46 -12.85 -20.60
CA ASP A 532 11.65 -12.61 -21.39
C ASP A 532 12.88 -13.29 -20.76
N LYS A 533 13.89 -13.54 -21.60
CA LYS A 533 15.18 -14.08 -21.17
C LYS A 533 16.26 -13.03 -21.36
N ILE A 534 17.18 -12.94 -20.40
CA ILE A 534 18.34 -12.04 -20.47
C ILE A 534 19.12 -12.23 -21.77
N ASP A 535 19.38 -13.47 -22.18
CA ASP A 535 20.05 -13.77 -23.46
C ASP A 535 19.24 -13.29 -24.67
N GLY A 536 17.92 -13.31 -24.58
CA GLY A 536 17.01 -12.77 -25.60
C GLY A 536 17.08 -11.25 -25.71
N VAL A 537 17.22 -10.55 -24.58
CA VAL A 537 17.43 -9.09 -24.54
C VAL A 537 18.75 -8.73 -25.21
N LEU A 538 19.85 -9.38 -24.83
CA LEU A 538 21.17 -9.19 -25.44
C LEU A 538 21.15 -9.41 -26.96
N LYS A 539 20.48 -10.47 -27.39
CA LYS A 539 20.29 -10.77 -28.82
C LYS A 539 19.53 -9.67 -29.54
N THR A 540 18.44 -9.19 -28.96
CA THR A 540 17.61 -8.12 -29.55
C THR A 540 18.41 -6.83 -29.73
N VAL A 541 19.19 -6.42 -28.72
CA VAL A 541 20.07 -5.25 -28.81
C VAL A 541 21.08 -5.40 -29.95
N ALA A 542 21.73 -6.55 -30.06
CA ALA A 542 22.68 -6.79 -31.12
C ALA A 542 22.04 -6.83 -32.52
N ASP A 543 20.83 -7.39 -32.65
CA ASP A 543 20.07 -7.39 -33.91
C ASP A 543 19.70 -5.97 -34.37
N VAL A 544 19.39 -5.06 -33.44
CA VAL A 544 19.13 -3.64 -33.74
C VAL A 544 20.43 -2.92 -34.14
N LEU A 545 21.51 -3.12 -33.40
CA LEU A 545 22.74 -2.34 -33.55
C LEU A 545 23.64 -2.81 -34.69
N ALA A 546 23.71 -4.11 -34.98
CA ALA A 546 24.67 -4.66 -35.93
C ALA A 546 24.47 -4.15 -37.38
N PRO A 547 23.25 -4.09 -37.94
CA PRO A 547 23.03 -3.52 -39.27
C PRO A 547 23.44 -2.05 -39.35
N LEU A 548 23.17 -1.27 -38.29
CA LEU A 548 23.52 0.14 -38.23
C LEU A 548 25.03 0.36 -38.09
N ALA A 549 25.70 -0.42 -37.23
CA ALA A 549 27.15 -0.39 -37.07
C ALA A 549 27.87 -0.74 -38.38
N ASN A 550 27.35 -1.71 -39.13
CA ASN A 550 27.91 -2.13 -40.43
C ASN A 550 27.86 -1.01 -41.49
N ASN A 551 26.86 -0.12 -41.45
CA ASN A 551 26.82 1.06 -42.33
C ASN A 551 27.99 2.04 -42.11
N TYR A 552 28.64 1.97 -40.94
CA TYR A 552 29.84 2.73 -40.60
C TYR A 552 31.12 1.90 -40.70
N SER A 553 31.05 0.68 -41.24
CA SER A 553 32.16 -0.28 -41.26
C SER A 553 32.69 -0.58 -39.84
N ILE A 554 31.81 -0.63 -38.84
CA ILE A 554 32.13 -1.00 -37.47
C ILE A 554 31.80 -2.49 -37.28
N ALA A 555 32.79 -3.30 -36.91
CA ALA A 555 32.55 -4.68 -36.50
C ALA A 555 31.82 -4.74 -35.16
N VAL A 556 30.92 -5.71 -34.98
CA VAL A 556 30.23 -5.95 -33.71
C VAL A 556 30.72 -7.24 -33.05
N GLN A 557 31.06 -7.15 -31.77
CA GLN A 557 31.50 -8.27 -30.93
C GLN A 557 30.69 -8.31 -29.64
N GLY A 558 30.23 -9.51 -29.23
CA GLY A 558 29.50 -9.69 -27.98
C GLY A 558 28.91 -11.10 -27.83
N PRO A 559 28.20 -11.40 -26.72
CA PRO A 559 27.55 -12.69 -26.52
C PRO A 559 26.60 -13.03 -27.68
N GLY A 560 26.90 -14.11 -28.41
CA GLY A 560 26.13 -14.54 -29.59
C GLY A 560 26.47 -13.84 -30.91
N TYR A 561 27.38 -12.86 -30.92
CA TYR A 561 27.76 -12.07 -32.11
C TYR A 561 29.27 -11.98 -32.27
N ALA A 562 29.79 -12.52 -33.36
CA ALA A 562 31.20 -12.38 -33.72
C ALA A 562 31.32 -12.03 -35.21
N GLN A 563 31.26 -10.74 -35.52
CA GLN A 563 31.74 -10.25 -36.82
C GLN A 563 33.18 -9.78 -36.67
N ILE A 564 34.09 -10.44 -37.37
CA ILE A 564 35.56 -10.23 -37.26
C ILE A 564 36.07 -9.31 -38.39
N ASP A 565 35.20 -8.74 -39.23
CA ASP A 565 35.65 -7.88 -40.32
C ASP A 565 36.13 -6.52 -39.80
N ARG A 566 37.46 -6.33 -39.76
CA ARG A 566 38.11 -5.14 -39.19
C ARG A 566 38.03 -3.96 -40.17
N GLY A 567 36.88 -3.29 -40.18
CA GLY A 567 36.69 -2.02 -40.86
C GLY A 567 37.24 -0.81 -40.08
N PHE A 568 36.45 0.26 -40.03
CA PHE A 568 36.77 1.55 -39.39
C PHE A 568 36.84 1.47 -37.84
N GLY A 569 36.29 0.44 -37.22
CA GLY A 569 36.29 0.32 -35.76
C GLY A 569 35.56 -0.93 -35.26
N VAL A 570 35.40 -1.03 -33.94
CA VAL A 570 34.76 -2.16 -33.26
C VAL A 570 33.79 -1.67 -32.17
N LEU A 571 32.56 -2.15 -32.20
CA LEU A 571 31.56 -2.03 -31.16
C LEU A 571 31.55 -3.32 -30.32
N ASN A 572 31.97 -3.20 -29.07
CA ASN A 572 31.86 -4.28 -28.09
C ASN A 572 30.55 -4.12 -27.32
N ILE A 573 29.75 -5.20 -27.31
CA ILE A 573 28.53 -5.35 -26.53
C ILE A 573 28.85 -6.36 -25.41
N SER A 574 28.79 -5.90 -24.17
CA SER A 574 28.99 -6.74 -22.98
C SER A 574 27.89 -6.47 -21.97
N SER A 575 27.71 -7.38 -21.02
CA SER A 575 26.78 -7.21 -19.90
C SER A 575 27.51 -7.12 -18.57
N MET A 576 26.89 -6.42 -17.62
CA MET A 576 27.26 -6.42 -16.21
C MET A 576 26.00 -6.38 -15.34
N ASN A 577 26.15 -6.54 -14.03
CA ASN A 577 25.06 -6.48 -13.05
C ASN A 577 23.84 -7.28 -13.50
N ILE A 578 23.95 -8.61 -13.50
CA ILE A 578 22.91 -9.49 -14.07
C ILE A 578 22.08 -10.08 -12.93
N LEU A 579 20.77 -9.85 -12.97
CA LEU A 579 19.80 -10.49 -12.10
C LEU A 579 18.70 -11.12 -12.96
N GLN A 580 18.51 -12.44 -12.82
CA GLN A 580 17.40 -13.12 -13.49
C GLN A 580 16.06 -12.64 -12.92
N PRO A 581 14.96 -12.64 -13.71
CA PRO A 581 13.64 -12.40 -13.15
C PRO A 581 13.35 -13.33 -11.98
N ALA A 582 12.66 -12.81 -10.96
CA ALA A 582 12.38 -13.59 -9.76
C ALA A 582 11.50 -14.80 -10.10
N PRO A 583 11.73 -15.98 -9.46
CA PRO A 583 10.79 -17.08 -9.53
C PRO A 583 9.40 -16.63 -9.08
N ILE A 584 8.37 -16.99 -9.83
CA ILE A 584 6.99 -16.65 -9.47
C ILE A 584 6.60 -17.43 -8.21
N THR A 585 6.26 -16.70 -7.15
CA THR A 585 5.78 -17.26 -5.90
C THR A 585 4.41 -17.90 -6.11
N PRO A 586 4.20 -19.16 -5.66
CA PRO A 586 2.92 -19.84 -5.80
C PRO A 586 1.78 -19.06 -5.12
N THR A 587 0.67 -18.88 -5.83
CA THR A 587 -0.55 -18.25 -5.32
C THR A 587 -1.79 -19.01 -5.78
N GLY A 588 -2.93 -18.71 -5.17
CA GLY A 588 -4.23 -19.24 -5.57
C GLY A 588 -4.88 -20.12 -4.51
N PRO A 589 -6.16 -20.49 -4.71
CA PRO A 589 -6.97 -21.17 -3.70
C PRO A 589 -6.45 -22.56 -3.32
N ASP A 590 -5.72 -23.23 -4.21
CA ASP A 590 -5.16 -24.56 -3.98
C ASP A 590 -3.78 -24.52 -3.30
N VAL A 591 -3.23 -23.33 -3.05
CA VAL A 591 -1.93 -23.13 -2.41
C VAL A 591 -2.17 -22.83 -0.93
N GLU A 592 -2.04 -23.84 -0.07
CA GLU A 592 -2.31 -23.75 1.37
C GLU A 592 -1.55 -22.59 2.04
N ILE A 593 -0.25 -22.46 1.72
CA ILE A 593 0.61 -21.42 2.30
C ILE A 593 0.20 -20.00 1.87
N TRP A 594 -0.28 -19.85 0.64
CA TRP A 594 -0.87 -18.58 0.16
C TRP A 594 -2.16 -18.28 0.92
N ASN A 595 -3.00 -19.29 1.17
CA ASN A 595 -4.23 -19.09 1.94
C ASN A 595 -3.95 -18.64 3.37
N VAL A 596 -2.86 -19.09 4.00
CA VAL A 596 -2.45 -18.57 5.32
C VAL A 596 -2.04 -17.09 5.23
N PHE A 597 -1.17 -16.75 4.28
CA PHE A 597 -0.70 -15.37 4.08
C PHE A 597 -1.86 -14.42 3.73
N ALA A 598 -2.55 -14.72 2.64
CA ALA A 598 -3.62 -13.92 2.08
C ALA A 598 -4.87 -13.91 2.98
N GLY A 599 -5.14 -15.02 3.65
CA GLY A 599 -6.17 -15.10 4.67
C GLY A 599 -5.89 -14.20 5.87
N SER A 600 -4.63 -14.10 6.32
CA SER A 600 -4.21 -13.19 7.40
C SER A 600 -4.41 -11.71 7.02
N ILE A 601 -4.13 -11.36 5.76
CA ILE A 601 -4.44 -10.01 5.23
C ILE A 601 -5.93 -9.72 5.38
N ARG A 602 -6.80 -10.62 4.90
CA ARG A 602 -8.25 -10.45 5.00
C ARG A 602 -8.71 -10.36 6.46
N GLN A 603 -8.18 -11.24 7.31
CA GLN A 603 -8.52 -11.29 8.73
C GLN A 603 -8.28 -9.93 9.42
N VAL A 604 -7.21 -9.24 9.09
CA VAL A 604 -6.92 -7.91 9.65
C VAL A 604 -7.74 -6.83 8.96
N PHE A 605 -7.55 -6.66 7.65
CA PHE A 605 -8.06 -5.47 6.96
C PHE A 605 -9.56 -5.49 6.67
N GLU A 606 -10.25 -6.64 6.79
CA GLU A 606 -11.73 -6.68 6.76
C GLU A 606 -12.36 -6.38 8.13
N ASN A 607 -11.64 -6.64 9.24
CA ASN A 607 -12.22 -6.69 10.58
C ASN A 607 -11.76 -5.58 11.53
N THR A 608 -10.71 -4.84 11.20
CA THR A 608 -10.20 -3.79 12.11
C THR A 608 -10.68 -2.39 11.71
N ALA A 609 -10.50 -1.40 12.59
CA ALA A 609 -10.97 -0.02 12.39
C ALA A 609 -10.06 0.78 11.43
N GLU A 610 -8.88 0.25 11.11
CA GLU A 610 -7.88 0.80 10.18
C GLU A 610 -8.30 0.64 8.71
N LYS A 611 -9.60 0.55 8.45
CA LYS A 611 -10.15 0.37 7.11
C LYS A 611 -9.77 1.58 6.27
N LEU A 612 -8.94 1.33 5.27
CA LEU A 612 -9.13 1.96 3.97
C LEU A 612 -10.61 1.76 3.62
N SER A 613 -11.32 2.81 3.19
CA SER A 613 -12.79 2.93 3.02
C SER A 613 -13.62 1.76 2.40
N ALA A 614 -13.02 0.63 2.03
CA ALA A 614 -13.61 -0.56 1.43
C ALA A 614 -14.18 -1.59 2.43
N LYS A 615 -15.20 -2.36 1.98
CA LYS A 615 -15.83 -3.45 2.75
C LYS A 615 -15.24 -4.84 2.47
N LYS A 616 -14.52 -4.99 1.36
CA LYS A 616 -14.03 -6.27 0.83
C LYS A 616 -12.54 -6.17 0.58
N VAL A 617 -11.77 -7.14 1.05
CA VAL A 617 -10.32 -7.22 0.78
C VAL A 617 -10.07 -8.40 -0.16
N ILE A 618 -9.39 -8.14 -1.27
CA ILE A 618 -9.01 -9.14 -2.27
C ILE A 618 -7.49 -9.20 -2.32
N PRO A 619 -6.87 -10.16 -1.63
CA PRO A 619 -5.47 -10.46 -1.85
C PRO A 619 -5.28 -11.09 -3.23
N VAL A 620 -4.39 -10.54 -4.02
CA VAL A 620 -4.07 -11.05 -5.35
C VAL A 620 -2.61 -10.72 -5.67
N GLY A 621 -1.82 -11.74 -6.01
CA GLY A 621 -0.41 -11.53 -6.34
C GLY A 621 -0.24 -10.68 -7.59
N ALA A 622 0.73 -9.76 -7.55
CA ALA A 622 1.11 -8.91 -8.68
C ALA A 622 2.62 -9.00 -8.95
N ILE A 623 3.08 -8.26 -9.96
CA ILE A 623 4.49 -8.16 -10.34
C ILE A 623 5.03 -6.78 -10.00
N SER A 624 6.26 -6.70 -9.47
CA SER A 624 6.97 -5.44 -9.30
C SER A 624 7.73 -5.02 -10.55
N ALA A 625 7.86 -3.72 -10.77
CA ALA A 625 8.82 -3.18 -11.72
C ALA A 625 10.24 -3.10 -11.15
N GLY A 626 10.38 -3.05 -9.82
CA GLY A 626 11.64 -3.00 -9.09
C GLY A 626 12.11 -4.38 -8.62
N ASN A 627 13.12 -4.37 -7.75
CA ASN A 627 13.69 -5.54 -7.09
C ASN A 627 13.97 -5.19 -5.64
N THR A 628 13.67 -6.10 -4.72
CA THR A 628 14.15 -6.07 -3.33
C THR A 628 15.34 -7.00 -3.16
N ASP A 629 16.03 -6.91 -2.01
CA ASP A 629 17.14 -7.80 -1.67
C ASP A 629 16.73 -9.27 -1.38
N THR A 630 15.44 -9.60 -1.47
CA THR A 630 14.93 -10.99 -1.51
C THR A 630 15.54 -11.82 -2.64
N ALA A 631 16.13 -11.17 -3.65
CA ALA A 631 16.97 -11.80 -4.68
C ALA A 631 18.01 -12.78 -4.12
N HIS A 632 18.55 -12.50 -2.94
CA HIS A 632 19.53 -13.36 -2.29
C HIS A 632 18.91 -14.57 -1.58
N TYR A 633 17.61 -14.53 -1.29
CA TYR A 633 16.89 -15.54 -0.50
C TYR A 633 16.17 -16.60 -1.33
N TRP A 634 16.14 -16.49 -2.67
CA TRP A 634 15.38 -17.40 -3.54
C TRP A 634 15.73 -18.89 -3.39
N ALA A 635 16.93 -19.23 -2.92
CA ALA A 635 17.34 -20.61 -2.67
C ALA A 635 16.71 -21.22 -1.40
N LEU A 636 16.21 -20.39 -0.48
CA LEU A 636 15.67 -20.83 0.81
C LEU A 636 14.22 -21.28 0.72
N THR A 637 13.42 -20.69 -0.17
CA THR A 637 12.03 -21.06 -0.41
C THR A 637 11.50 -20.45 -1.71
N ARG A 638 10.43 -21.06 -2.25
CA ARG A 638 9.63 -20.45 -3.34
C ARG A 638 8.46 -19.60 -2.82
N ASN A 639 8.22 -19.60 -1.51
CA ASN A 639 7.10 -18.91 -0.88
C ASN A 639 7.56 -17.55 -0.35
N ILE A 640 7.81 -16.60 -1.25
CA ILE A 640 8.33 -15.26 -0.91
C ILE A 640 7.27 -14.20 -1.23
N TYR A 641 6.63 -13.67 -0.19
CA TYR A 641 5.57 -12.67 -0.34
C TYR A 641 6.09 -11.29 0.06
N ARG A 642 6.24 -10.41 -0.93
CA ARG A 642 6.71 -9.03 -0.76
C ARG A 642 5.51 -8.11 -0.57
N PHE A 643 5.26 -7.69 0.67
CA PHE A 643 4.04 -6.98 1.03
C PHE A 643 4.26 -5.95 2.13
N SER A 644 4.07 -4.70 1.76
CA SER A 644 4.03 -3.56 2.66
C SER A 644 2.56 -3.26 2.99
N PRO A 645 2.06 -3.43 4.22
CA PRO A 645 0.64 -3.25 4.59
C PRO A 645 0.22 -1.76 4.65
N LEU A 646 0.53 -1.02 3.59
CA LEU A 646 0.30 0.41 3.39
C LEU A 646 -0.33 0.63 2.01
N SER A 647 -0.84 1.83 1.75
CA SER A 647 -1.43 2.21 0.45
C SER A 647 -0.87 3.56 0.01
N GLU A 648 -1.06 3.92 -1.26
CA GLU A 648 -0.72 5.28 -1.74
C GLU A 648 -1.49 6.40 -1.00
N GLN A 649 -2.60 6.06 -0.33
CA GLN A 649 -3.37 7.00 0.49
C GLN A 649 -2.78 7.20 1.88
N THR A 650 -2.01 6.23 2.37
CA THR A 650 -1.51 6.15 3.76
C THR A 650 0.01 6.13 3.87
N ALA A 651 0.72 6.06 2.75
CA ALA A 651 2.17 6.16 2.67
C ALA A 651 2.50 6.99 1.42
N LYS A 652 3.40 7.96 1.57
CA LYS A 652 3.75 8.88 0.50
C LYS A 652 5.24 9.13 0.45
N GLY A 653 5.74 9.27 -0.77
CA GLY A 653 7.08 9.77 -1.06
C GLY A 653 8.25 8.85 -0.68
N PRO A 654 8.18 7.50 -0.81
CA PRO A 654 9.40 6.70 -0.70
C PRO A 654 10.43 7.22 -1.70
N HIS A 655 11.70 7.26 -1.28
CA HIS A 655 12.86 7.78 -2.03
C HIS A 655 12.82 9.27 -2.43
N THR A 656 11.77 10.01 -2.11
CA THR A 656 11.66 11.45 -2.45
C THR A 656 11.52 12.32 -1.20
N VAL A 657 11.40 13.63 -1.41
CA VAL A 657 11.15 14.60 -0.35
C VAL A 657 9.81 14.32 0.32
N ASP A 658 9.69 14.70 1.59
CA ASP A 658 8.42 14.67 2.31
C ASP A 658 7.83 13.27 2.47
N GLU A 659 8.71 12.27 2.58
CA GLU A 659 8.34 10.89 2.91
C GLU A 659 7.58 10.84 4.23
N ARG A 660 6.44 10.16 4.24
CA ARG A 660 5.54 10.08 5.41
C ARG A 660 4.61 8.88 5.40
N VAL A 661 4.25 8.43 6.59
CA VAL A 661 3.30 7.34 6.81
C VAL A 661 2.20 7.75 7.79
N ASP A 662 0.97 7.34 7.50
CA ASP A 662 -0.17 7.47 8.42
C ASP A 662 -0.01 6.45 9.55
N MET A 663 0.00 6.94 10.79
CA MET A 663 0.31 6.10 11.95
C MET A 663 -0.79 5.10 12.31
N GLN A 664 -2.03 5.32 11.86
CA GLN A 664 -3.08 4.29 11.95
C GLN A 664 -2.81 3.16 10.96
N ALA A 665 -2.39 3.49 9.74
CA ALA A 665 -2.03 2.47 8.75
C ALA A 665 -0.81 1.66 9.20
N HIS A 666 0.20 2.31 9.78
CA HIS A 666 1.34 1.62 10.39
C HIS A 666 0.90 0.65 11.50
N LEU A 667 -0.04 1.04 12.38
CA LEU A 667 -0.61 0.13 13.38
C LEU A 667 -1.38 -1.04 12.73
N GLY A 668 -2.05 -0.82 11.60
CA GLY A 668 -2.63 -1.88 10.77
C GLY A 668 -1.58 -2.89 10.29
N GLY A 669 -0.40 -2.41 9.91
CA GLY A 669 0.75 -3.27 9.59
C GLY A 669 1.24 -4.10 10.78
N VAL A 670 1.37 -3.49 11.97
CA VAL A 670 1.70 -4.22 13.22
C VAL A 670 0.71 -5.36 13.47
N LYS A 671 -0.60 -5.09 13.31
CA LYS A 671 -1.66 -6.10 13.47
C LYS A 671 -1.55 -7.21 12.44
N PHE A 672 -1.23 -6.88 11.19
CA PHE A 672 -0.98 -7.87 10.14
C PHE A 672 0.17 -8.81 10.50
N TYR A 673 1.33 -8.27 10.88
CA TYR A 673 2.47 -9.12 11.26
C TYR A 673 2.16 -9.97 12.49
N TYR A 674 1.45 -9.42 13.48
CA TYR A 674 1.03 -10.14 14.68
C TYR A 674 0.16 -11.35 14.35
N GLU A 675 -0.88 -11.17 13.53
CA GLU A 675 -1.77 -12.27 13.15
C GLU A 675 -1.12 -13.26 12.18
N LEU A 676 -0.32 -12.78 11.24
CA LEU A 676 0.39 -13.66 10.31
C LEU A 676 1.30 -14.63 11.06
N ILE A 677 2.05 -14.15 12.06
CA ILE A 677 2.91 -15.00 12.90
C ILE A 677 2.08 -16.06 13.63
N ARG A 678 0.94 -15.69 14.23
CA ARG A 678 0.05 -16.63 14.95
C ARG A 678 -0.58 -17.67 14.02
N ASN A 679 -1.02 -17.24 12.84
CA ASN A 679 -1.62 -18.13 11.83
C ASN A 679 -0.58 -19.09 11.26
N MET A 680 0.64 -18.61 10.98
CA MET A 680 1.75 -19.44 10.54
C MET A 680 2.23 -20.44 11.59
N ASP A 681 2.17 -20.08 12.87
CA ASP A 681 2.48 -20.99 13.97
C ASP A 681 1.41 -22.09 14.15
N SER A 682 0.15 -21.76 13.84
CA SER A 682 -0.96 -22.70 13.86
C SER A 682 -0.98 -23.63 12.64
N TYR A 683 -0.47 -23.17 11.51
CA TYR A 683 -0.34 -23.94 10.28
C TYR A 683 0.79 -24.99 10.40
N THR A 684 0.45 -26.25 10.20
CA THR A 684 1.40 -27.38 10.24
C THR A 684 1.72 -27.97 8.87
N GLY A 685 1.15 -27.41 7.79
CA GLY A 685 1.19 -28.00 6.45
C GLY A 685 0.33 -29.25 6.29
N SER A 686 0.06 -29.60 5.04
CA SER A 686 -0.36 -30.94 4.63
C SER A 686 0.84 -31.89 4.78
N ARG A 687 0.70 -32.89 5.67
CA ARG A 687 1.70 -33.95 5.85
C ARG A 687 1.66 -34.98 4.73
#